data_AF-A0ABD3SI43-F1
#
_entry.id   AF-A0ABD3SI43-F1
#
_cell.length_a   1.000
_cell.length_b   1.000
_cell.length_c   1.000
_cell.angle_alpha   90.00
_cell.angle_beta   90.00
_cell.angle_gamma   90.00
#
_symmetry.space_group_name_H-M   'P 1'
#
loop_
_entity.id
_entity.type
_entity.pdbx_description
1 polymer ?
#
loop_
_entity_poly.entity_id
_entity_poly.type
_entity_poly.pdbx_seq_one_letter_code
_entity_poly.pdbx_strand_id
1 'polypeptide(L)'
;MHDISSDWSKKSVHDIIIYYMKATQPKEKNATNRNTLLINRNITTAIIKQFMLHNSVIGFEAISLIFFTYFFGNLYTYVNFSRKMRSTFAPSFHVLITVALHCIAMVLSICAVPPPLSRLTPHIIVAKDGSGNFTTISKALDAIPRKYTGRYVIYLKSGIYEENVVVTSRMFNVTIYGDGYNKSIITGNKNCKDGFQLPDTATFAVLGFGFMAQYIGFKNTAGPIKEQAVALRVKANNAVFLNCLMEGYQDTLWANTGYQFYRNCRITGTIDFIFGEASVVFQNCDILMRKPLKYQQNNCNFLADDTLEREKGRFKSYLGRPWKNYSTTVVMESYIGDLISPKGWLEWSGTQGLDTLFYAEFNNRGPGSNTSSRVRWPGYRVIKRKMAARFTVGRFLKGKTWLTNLGVPVHFENVVVTARMVNVTIYGDGYDKSIVTGNKNCKDGFKLPDTATFAVLGFGFMAQYIGFKNTAGPIKEQAVALQVNAKNAVFLNCLMEGYQDTLWANKGYQFYRNCRITGTIDFIFGEASAVFQKCDILMRKPLKYQQNVVTAQGKEIQYAKNGFVLQNCNFLADDTLEREKGRFKSYLGRPWKNYSTTVVMESYIGDLISPKGWLEWSGTQGLDTLFYAEFNNRGPGSNTSSRVRWPGYRVIKRKEAARFTVGRFLKGKTWLTNLGVPVHFGLFT
;
A
#
# COMPACT_ATOMS: atom_id res chain seq x y z
N MET A 1 -13.50 40.14 40.60
CA MET A 1 -12.54 41.21 40.26
C MET A 1 -11.31 41.00 41.13
N HIS A 2 -10.13 41.30 40.56
CA HIS A 2 -8.77 41.08 41.08
C HIS A 2 -8.16 39.68 40.83
N ASP A 3 -7.83 39.39 39.56
CA ASP A 3 -6.44 39.44 39.08
C ASP A 3 -6.39 38.99 37.60
N ILE A 4 -6.34 39.94 36.67
CA ILE A 4 -6.28 39.69 35.21
C ILE A 4 -4.91 40.15 34.70
N SER A 5 -3.83 39.57 35.23
CA SER A 5 -2.49 39.78 34.67
C SER A 5 -1.57 38.54 34.68
N SER A 6 -2.09 37.33 34.90
CA SER A 6 -1.24 36.13 34.82
C SER A 6 -1.08 35.65 33.38
N ASP A 7 0.15 35.61 32.87
CA ASP A 7 0.52 35.01 31.58
C ASP A 7 0.19 33.50 31.56
N TRP A 8 -0.88 33.14 30.85
CA TRP A 8 -1.42 31.78 30.77
C TRP A 8 -0.53 30.79 30.02
N SER A 9 0.49 31.28 29.30
CA SER A 9 1.38 30.43 28.50
C SER A 9 2.29 29.53 29.33
N LYS A 10 2.44 29.80 30.64
CA LYS A 10 3.35 29.09 31.56
C LYS A 10 2.67 28.09 32.50
N LYS A 11 1.34 27.94 32.46
CA LYS A 11 0.59 27.03 33.36
C LYS A 11 0.38 25.64 32.74
N SER A 12 0.35 24.61 33.58
CA SER A 12 0.07 23.24 33.13
C SER A 12 -1.41 23.10 32.73
N VAL A 13 -1.71 22.14 31.85
CA VAL A 13 -3.09 21.84 31.43
C VAL A 13 -3.97 21.48 32.63
N HIS A 14 -3.41 20.82 33.65
CA HIS A 14 -4.12 20.47 34.88
C HIS A 14 -4.55 21.72 35.67
N ASP A 15 -3.69 22.72 35.78
CA ASP A 15 -3.99 23.97 36.50
C ASP A 15 -5.07 24.81 35.81
N ILE A 16 -5.06 24.81 34.47
CA ILE A 16 -6.07 25.51 33.66
C ILE A 16 -7.45 24.85 33.85
N ILE A 17 -7.50 23.52 33.90
CA ILE A 17 -8.74 22.76 34.13
C ILE A 17 -9.29 23.00 35.54
N ILE A 18 -8.44 23.01 36.58
CA ILE A 18 -8.87 23.31 37.96
C ILE A 18 -9.42 24.74 38.06
N TYR A 19 -8.80 25.71 37.38
CA TYR A 19 -9.29 27.08 37.36
C TYR A 19 -10.66 27.20 36.67
N TYR A 20 -10.85 26.50 35.55
CA TYR A 20 -12.13 26.46 34.84
C TYR A 20 -13.25 25.84 35.68
N MET A 21 -12.96 24.75 36.40
CA MET A 21 -13.92 24.12 37.31
C MET A 21 -14.28 25.03 38.50
N LYS A 22 -13.36 25.83 39.01
CA LYS A 22 -13.65 26.83 40.05
C LYS A 22 -14.46 28.02 39.53
N ALA A 23 -14.24 28.46 38.29
CA ALA A 23 -14.95 29.58 37.68
C ALA A 23 -16.40 29.25 37.25
N THR A 24 -16.72 27.97 37.11
CA THR A 24 -18.03 27.46 36.67
C THR A 24 -18.92 26.95 37.81
N GLN A 25 -18.46 27.04 39.06
CA GLN A 25 -19.34 26.82 40.21
C GLN A 25 -20.37 27.95 40.32
N PRO A 26 -21.66 27.64 40.57
CA PRO A 26 -22.70 28.66 40.61
C PRO A 26 -22.56 29.48 41.89
N LYS A 27 -22.03 30.71 41.77
CA LYS A 27 -22.29 31.75 42.76
C LYS A 27 -23.59 32.45 42.41
N GLU A 28 -24.36 32.71 43.46
CA GLU A 28 -25.74 33.18 43.42
C GLU A 28 -25.99 34.35 42.46
N LYS A 29 -27.20 34.29 41.89
CA LYS A 29 -28.03 35.34 41.28
C LYS A 29 -27.32 36.64 40.89
N ASN A 30 -27.34 36.91 39.58
CA ASN A 30 -27.14 38.21 38.91
C ASN A 30 -25.72 38.55 38.41
N ALA A 31 -25.10 37.69 37.60
CA ALA A 31 -24.01 38.09 36.71
C ALA A 31 -24.35 37.79 35.24
N THR A 32 -24.30 38.83 34.41
CA THR A 32 -24.76 38.88 33.02
C THR A 32 -23.95 38.00 32.06
N ASN A 33 -24.69 37.38 31.12
CA ASN A 33 -24.30 36.41 30.07
C ASN A 33 -23.05 36.75 29.20
N ARG A 34 -22.51 37.97 29.28
CA ARG A 34 -21.34 38.40 28.47
C ARG A 34 -19.99 37.97 29.05
N ASN A 35 -19.86 37.89 30.38
CA ASN A 35 -18.56 37.55 30.99
C ASN A 35 -18.20 36.07 30.83
N THR A 36 -19.18 35.16 30.89
CA THR A 36 -18.97 33.71 30.70
C THR A 36 -18.56 33.38 29.26
N LEU A 37 -19.09 34.10 28.27
CA LEU A 37 -18.75 33.92 26.86
C LEU A 37 -17.33 34.43 26.53
N LEU A 38 -16.90 35.54 27.14
CA LEU A 38 -15.57 36.10 26.94
C LEU A 38 -14.47 35.24 27.60
N ILE A 39 -14.75 34.69 28.79
CA ILE A 39 -13.87 33.74 29.48
C ILE A 39 -13.70 32.46 28.66
N ASN A 40 -14.80 31.91 28.12
CA ASN A 40 -14.74 30.75 27.22
C ASN A 40 -13.89 31.03 25.98
N ARG A 41 -14.06 32.19 25.33
CA ARG A 41 -13.31 32.51 24.10
C ARG A 41 -11.80 32.63 24.34
N ASN A 42 -11.38 33.20 25.46
CA ASN A 42 -9.97 33.39 25.78
C ASN A 42 -9.28 32.07 26.18
N ILE A 43 -9.99 31.19 26.89
CA ILE A 43 -9.48 29.86 27.27
C ILE A 43 -9.38 28.95 26.03
N THR A 44 -10.37 28.96 25.14
CA THR A 44 -10.31 28.22 23.87
C THR A 44 -9.14 28.70 23.00
N THR A 45 -8.88 30.01 22.96
CA THR A 45 -7.76 30.58 22.18
C THR A 45 -6.40 30.20 22.78
N ALA A 46 -6.28 30.17 24.11
CA ALA A 46 -5.05 29.76 24.79
C ALA A 46 -4.74 28.27 24.61
N ILE A 47 -5.75 27.41 24.71
CA ILE A 47 -5.63 25.96 24.49
C ILE A 47 -5.25 25.66 23.03
N ILE A 48 -5.86 26.35 22.06
CA ILE A 48 -5.50 26.20 20.64
C ILE A 48 -4.06 26.66 20.36
N LYS A 49 -3.58 27.75 20.98
CA LYS A 49 -2.19 28.20 20.82
C LYS A 49 -1.18 27.22 21.43
N GLN A 50 -1.47 26.62 22.58
CA GLN A 50 -0.61 25.62 23.21
C GLN A 50 -0.62 24.29 22.44
N PHE A 51 -1.76 23.94 21.82
CA PHE A 51 -1.95 22.77 20.95
C PHE A 51 -1.14 22.83 19.65
N MET A 52 -1.00 24.00 19.04
CA MET A 52 -0.21 24.20 17.81
C MET A 52 1.30 24.02 18.04
N LEU A 53 1.77 23.99 19.29
CA LEU A 53 3.19 23.89 19.63
C LEU A 53 3.65 22.44 19.91
N HIS A 54 2.77 21.52 20.31
CA HIS A 54 3.17 20.15 20.70
C HIS A 54 2.26 19.07 20.09
N ASN A 55 2.67 18.55 18.92
CA ASN A 55 2.08 17.38 18.24
C ASN A 55 2.11 16.13 19.13
N SER A 56 1.08 15.89 19.94
CA SER A 56 0.95 14.66 20.72
C SER A 56 -0.49 14.13 20.78
N VAL A 57 -0.58 12.80 20.83
CA VAL A 57 -1.77 11.94 20.67
C VAL A 57 -2.86 12.16 21.75
N ILE A 58 -2.58 12.94 22.79
CA ILE A 58 -3.50 13.25 23.90
C ILE A 58 -4.63 14.21 23.46
N GLY A 59 -4.51 14.84 22.29
CA GLY A 59 -5.47 15.82 21.77
C GLY A 59 -6.89 15.30 21.48
N PHE A 60 -7.07 14.01 21.20
CA PHE A 60 -8.37 13.49 20.75
C PHE A 60 -9.36 13.20 21.89
N GLU A 61 -8.85 12.80 23.06
CA GLU A 61 -9.66 12.56 24.27
C GLU A 61 -10.21 13.89 24.83
N ALA A 62 -9.42 14.96 24.78
CA ALA A 62 -9.83 16.29 25.20
C ALA A 62 -10.93 16.88 24.30
N ILE A 63 -10.82 16.71 22.97
CA ILE A 63 -11.85 17.17 22.01
C ILE A 63 -13.16 16.41 22.21
N SER A 64 -13.08 15.10 22.47
CA SER A 64 -14.26 14.26 22.75
C SER A 64 -14.97 14.70 24.03
N LEU A 65 -14.21 15.03 25.09
CA LEU A 65 -14.75 15.51 26.36
C LEU A 65 -15.38 16.92 26.24
N ILE A 66 -14.79 17.81 25.44
CA ILE A 66 -15.32 19.14 25.12
C ILE A 66 -16.64 19.03 24.35
N PHE A 67 -16.72 18.13 23.36
CA PHE A 67 -17.96 17.89 22.62
C PHE A 67 -19.05 17.29 23.54
N PHE A 68 -18.66 16.38 24.44
CA PHE A 68 -19.56 15.78 25.42
C PHE A 68 -20.15 16.84 26.36
N THR A 69 -19.32 17.72 26.93
CA THR A 69 -19.80 18.77 27.84
C THR A 69 -20.65 19.83 27.12
N TYR A 70 -20.29 20.19 25.89
CA TYR A 70 -21.07 21.14 25.09
C TYR A 70 -22.45 20.58 24.70
N PHE A 71 -22.52 19.28 24.36
CA PHE A 71 -23.76 18.62 23.95
C PHE A 71 -24.71 18.39 25.15
N PHE A 72 -24.20 17.86 26.27
CA PHE A 72 -25.03 17.60 27.45
C PHE A 72 -25.40 18.87 28.21
N GLY A 73 -24.54 19.90 28.22
CA GLY A 73 -24.86 21.20 28.82
C GLY A 73 -26.05 21.89 28.14
N ASN A 74 -26.14 21.78 26.80
CA ASN A 74 -27.28 22.29 26.02
C ASN A 74 -28.53 21.39 26.16
N LEU A 75 -28.36 20.07 26.31
CA LEU A 75 -29.47 19.14 26.53
C LEU A 75 -30.15 19.40 27.89
N TYR A 76 -29.39 19.70 28.95
CA TYR A 76 -29.92 20.00 30.28
C TYR A 76 -30.69 21.33 30.34
N THR A 77 -30.23 22.35 29.61
CA THR A 77 -30.94 23.65 29.51
C THR A 77 -32.22 23.54 28.68
N TYR A 78 -32.27 22.63 27.71
CA TYR A 78 -33.46 22.44 26.85
C TYR A 78 -34.56 21.60 27.53
N VAL A 79 -34.19 20.60 28.33
CA VAL A 79 -35.14 19.72 29.04
C VAL A 79 -35.92 20.47 30.15
N ASN A 80 -35.37 21.56 30.68
CA ASN A 80 -36.03 22.39 31.70
C ASN A 80 -36.90 23.52 31.12
N PHE A 81 -37.04 23.65 29.80
CA PHE A 81 -37.80 24.74 29.18
C PHE A 81 -39.21 24.33 28.73
N SER A 82 -40.15 24.46 29.68
CA SER A 82 -41.61 24.49 29.52
C SER A 82 -42.35 23.25 29.00
N ARG A 83 -43.42 22.91 29.71
CA ARG A 83 -44.37 21.80 29.47
C ARG A 83 -45.25 21.98 28.20
N LYS A 84 -45.06 23.06 27.43
CA LYS A 84 -46.00 23.54 26.39
C LYS A 84 -45.56 23.29 24.94
N MET A 85 -44.38 22.71 24.70
CA MET A 85 -43.84 22.40 23.36
C MET A 85 -43.77 20.89 23.02
N ARG A 86 -44.30 20.03 23.90
CA ARG A 86 -44.14 18.57 23.79
C ARG A 86 -45.01 17.91 22.71
N SER A 87 -46.05 18.58 22.20
CA SER A 87 -46.98 18.03 21.20
C SER A 87 -46.65 18.38 19.74
N THR A 88 -45.71 19.30 19.48
CA THR A 88 -45.50 19.83 18.12
C THR A 88 -44.23 19.28 17.44
N PHE A 89 -43.29 18.70 18.18
CA PHE A 89 -41.95 18.33 17.66
C PHE A 89 -41.55 16.86 17.87
N ALA A 90 -42.50 15.98 18.19
CA ALA A 90 -42.23 14.55 18.39
C ALA A 90 -41.55 13.84 17.18
N PRO A 91 -41.87 14.16 15.90
CA PRO A 91 -41.20 13.52 14.75
C PRO A 91 -39.75 13.96 14.58
N SER A 92 -39.43 15.21 14.92
CA SER A 92 -38.10 15.81 14.74
C SER A 92 -37.07 15.26 15.75
N PHE A 93 -37.54 14.82 16.92
CA PHE A 93 -36.68 14.29 17.99
C PHE A 93 -36.15 12.88 17.66
N HIS A 94 -36.96 12.04 17.01
CA HIS A 94 -36.51 10.72 16.52
C HIS A 94 -35.47 10.84 15.42
N VAL A 95 -35.62 11.80 14.50
CA VAL A 95 -34.63 12.05 13.45
C VAL A 95 -33.30 12.50 14.05
N LEU A 96 -33.32 13.39 15.04
CA LEU A 96 -32.11 13.86 15.72
C LEU A 96 -31.38 12.76 16.51
N ILE A 97 -32.10 11.90 17.21
CA ILE A 97 -31.51 10.74 17.91
C ILE A 97 -30.95 9.74 16.90
N THR A 98 -31.65 9.49 15.79
CA THR A 98 -31.18 8.58 14.73
C THR A 98 -29.92 9.12 14.07
N VAL A 99 -29.87 10.42 13.76
CA VAL A 99 -28.67 11.09 13.22
C VAL A 99 -27.53 11.06 14.23
N ALA A 100 -27.78 11.30 15.52
CA ALA A 100 -26.76 11.22 16.56
C ALA A 100 -26.20 9.78 16.71
N LEU A 101 -27.05 8.76 16.69
CA LEU A 101 -26.63 7.36 16.72
C LEU A 101 -25.86 6.96 15.46
N HIS A 102 -26.25 7.46 14.29
CA HIS A 102 -25.49 7.26 13.05
C HIS A 102 -24.14 7.99 13.07
N CYS A 103 -24.06 9.20 13.63
CA CYS A 103 -22.81 9.91 13.81
C CYS A 103 -21.90 9.20 14.82
N ILE A 104 -22.44 8.65 15.92
CA ILE A 104 -21.70 7.83 16.88
C ILE A 104 -21.19 6.55 16.22
N ALA A 105 -22.01 5.84 15.45
CA ALA A 105 -21.61 4.64 14.71
C ALA A 105 -20.56 4.95 13.63
N MET A 106 -20.66 6.12 12.97
CA MET A 106 -19.71 6.61 11.98
C MET A 106 -18.39 7.00 12.62
N VAL A 107 -18.39 7.65 13.78
CA VAL A 107 -17.19 7.98 14.56
C VAL A 107 -16.53 6.70 15.11
N LEU A 108 -17.30 5.73 15.61
CA LEU A 108 -16.78 4.42 16.03
C LEU A 108 -16.20 3.62 14.84
N SER A 109 -16.74 3.78 13.64
CA SER A 109 -16.22 3.15 12.41
C SER A 109 -15.00 3.87 11.83
N ILE A 110 -14.85 5.18 12.05
CA ILE A 110 -13.66 5.97 11.67
C ILE A 110 -12.53 5.78 12.71
N CYS A 111 -12.86 5.46 13.96
CA CYS A 111 -11.91 5.08 15.01
C CYS A 111 -11.55 3.59 15.02
N ALA A 112 -12.15 2.77 14.16
CA ALA A 112 -11.61 1.46 13.87
C ALA A 112 -10.28 1.64 13.14
N VAL A 113 -9.21 1.74 13.93
CA VAL A 113 -7.85 1.41 13.47
C VAL A 113 -8.01 0.16 12.59
N PRO A 114 -7.55 0.16 11.33
CA PRO A 114 -7.62 -1.05 10.51
C PRO A 114 -7.08 -2.18 11.37
N PRO A 115 -7.79 -3.31 11.50
CA PRO A 115 -7.36 -4.37 12.40
C PRO A 115 -5.89 -4.63 12.10
N PRO A 116 -4.99 -4.55 13.10
CA PRO A 116 -3.61 -4.94 12.88
C PRO A 116 -3.66 -6.32 12.27
N LEU A 117 -2.94 -6.50 11.15
CA LEU A 117 -2.78 -7.76 10.41
C LEU A 117 -3.00 -8.92 11.38
N SER A 118 -4.15 -9.61 11.27
CA SER A 118 -4.76 -10.45 12.33
C SER A 118 -3.69 -11.03 13.26
N ARG A 119 -3.47 -10.41 14.43
CA ARG A 119 -2.36 -10.81 15.31
C ARG A 119 -2.54 -12.29 15.66
N LEU A 120 -1.56 -13.12 15.28
CA LEU A 120 -1.59 -14.55 15.57
C LEU A 120 -1.82 -14.76 17.07
N THR A 121 -2.80 -15.58 17.44
CA THR A 121 -3.04 -15.92 18.85
C THR A 121 -1.80 -16.60 19.43
N PRO A 122 -1.15 -16.02 20.46
CA PRO A 122 0.05 -16.61 21.03
C PRO A 122 -0.29 -17.80 21.93
N HIS A 123 0.56 -18.81 21.89
CA HIS A 123 0.55 -19.94 22.83
C HIS A 123 1.29 -19.57 24.11
N ILE A 124 2.37 -18.80 23.97
CA ILE A 124 3.21 -18.31 25.06
C ILE A 124 3.46 -16.81 24.87
N ILE A 125 3.43 -16.07 25.97
CA ILE A 125 3.85 -14.67 26.05
C ILE A 125 5.16 -14.59 26.84
N VAL A 126 6.16 -13.92 26.27
CA VAL A 126 7.42 -13.58 26.92
C VAL A 126 7.41 -12.09 27.24
N ALA A 127 7.58 -11.74 28.50
CA ALA A 127 7.56 -10.36 28.96
C ALA A 127 8.60 -10.13 30.05
N LYS A 128 9.54 -9.21 29.80
CA LYS A 128 10.66 -8.93 30.73
C LYS A 128 10.17 -8.34 32.06
N ASP A 129 9.02 -7.67 32.05
CA ASP A 129 8.35 -7.10 33.23
C ASP A 129 7.59 -8.13 34.09
N GLY A 130 7.60 -9.42 33.71
CA GLY A 130 6.89 -10.48 34.41
C GLY A 130 5.40 -10.61 34.07
N SER A 131 4.86 -9.78 33.18
CA SER A 131 3.44 -9.80 32.78
C SER A 131 3.08 -10.90 31.75
N GLY A 132 3.98 -11.85 31.52
CA GLY A 132 3.86 -12.95 30.57
C GLY A 132 4.11 -14.30 31.24
N ASN A 133 4.07 -15.37 30.47
CA ASN A 133 4.35 -16.73 30.97
C ASN A 133 5.82 -16.91 31.35
N PHE A 134 6.73 -16.28 30.60
CA PHE A 134 8.18 -16.34 30.86
C PHE A 134 8.81 -14.95 30.76
N THR A 135 9.91 -14.76 31.49
CA THR A 135 10.72 -13.53 31.41
C THR A 135 11.84 -13.60 30.37
N THR A 136 12.17 -14.81 29.89
CA THR A 136 13.23 -15.05 28.91
C THR A 136 12.74 -15.87 27.74
N ILE A 137 13.36 -15.69 26.57
CA ILE A 137 13.00 -16.37 25.33
C ILE A 137 13.42 -17.83 25.40
N SER A 138 14.59 -18.11 25.97
CA SER A 138 15.12 -19.47 26.08
C SER A 138 14.18 -20.38 26.88
N LYS A 139 13.63 -19.90 28.01
CA LYS A 139 12.65 -20.65 28.81
C LYS A 139 11.35 -20.90 28.05
N ALA A 140 10.89 -19.93 27.26
CA ALA A 140 9.71 -20.11 26.43
C ALA A 140 9.91 -21.16 25.33
N LEU A 141 11.12 -21.23 24.76
CA LEU A 141 11.46 -22.27 23.79
C LEU A 141 11.56 -23.66 24.44
N ASP A 142 12.15 -23.75 25.64
CA ASP A 142 12.25 -25.01 26.40
C ASP A 142 10.87 -25.57 26.79
N ALA A 143 9.88 -24.69 26.96
CA ALA A 143 8.49 -25.04 27.26
C ALA A 143 7.69 -25.55 26.05
N ILE A 144 8.23 -25.47 24.83
CA ILE A 144 7.53 -25.99 23.65
C ILE A 144 7.37 -27.51 23.79
N PRO A 145 6.15 -28.05 23.64
CA PRO A 145 5.92 -29.49 23.77
C PRO A 145 6.82 -30.31 22.85
N ARG A 146 7.28 -31.46 23.37
CA ARG A 146 8.16 -32.39 22.65
C ARG A 146 7.61 -32.84 21.29
N LYS A 147 6.27 -32.91 21.17
CA LYS A 147 5.51 -33.15 19.95
C LYS A 147 4.44 -32.06 19.87
N TYR A 148 4.43 -31.32 18.76
CA TYR A 148 3.41 -30.31 18.47
C TYR A 148 3.10 -30.33 16.98
N THR A 149 1.81 -30.30 16.62
CA THR A 149 1.35 -30.25 15.23
C THR A 149 0.86 -28.85 14.91
N GLY A 150 1.28 -28.30 13.76
CA GLY A 150 0.94 -26.93 13.35
C GLY A 150 2.02 -25.90 13.70
N ARG A 151 1.61 -24.63 13.82
CA ARG A 151 2.50 -23.47 14.07
C ARG A 151 2.41 -23.06 15.53
N TYR A 152 3.55 -23.09 16.24
CA TYR A 152 3.64 -22.68 17.64
C TYR A 152 4.00 -21.20 17.71
N VAL A 153 3.22 -20.39 18.43
CA VAL A 153 3.32 -18.92 18.37
C VAL A 153 3.75 -18.36 19.72
N ILE A 154 4.84 -17.60 19.73
CA ILE A 154 5.37 -16.88 20.88
C ILE A 154 5.20 -15.38 20.63
N TYR A 155 4.59 -14.68 21.59
CA TYR A 155 4.53 -13.23 21.60
C TYR A 155 5.63 -12.68 22.51
N LEU A 156 6.52 -11.86 21.97
CA LEU A 156 7.60 -11.20 22.68
C LEU A 156 7.22 -9.73 22.94
N LYS A 157 6.82 -9.38 24.16
CA LYS A 157 6.51 -8.00 24.51
C LYS A 157 7.72 -7.08 24.32
N SER A 158 7.46 -5.77 24.31
CA SER A 158 8.48 -4.74 24.29
C SER A 158 9.50 -4.93 25.41
N GLY A 159 10.78 -4.83 25.09
CA GLY A 159 11.88 -5.05 26.01
C GLY A 159 13.20 -5.33 25.28
N ILE A 160 14.31 -5.15 25.98
CA ILE A 160 15.65 -5.55 25.54
C ILE A 160 15.99 -6.88 26.22
N TYR A 161 16.11 -7.95 25.44
CA TYR A 161 16.38 -9.32 25.90
C TYR A 161 17.84 -9.65 25.62
N GLU A 162 18.66 -9.63 26.66
CA GLU A 162 20.09 -9.94 26.60
C GLU A 162 20.30 -11.45 26.71
N GLU A 163 20.15 -12.15 25.58
CA GLU A 163 20.20 -13.61 25.50
C GLU A 163 20.82 -14.07 24.17
N ASN A 164 21.62 -15.14 24.23
CA ASN A 164 21.96 -15.92 23.04
C ASN A 164 20.95 -17.06 22.88
N VAL A 165 20.09 -16.97 21.86
CA VAL A 165 18.94 -17.87 21.70
C VAL A 165 19.15 -18.82 20.52
N VAL A 166 18.82 -20.10 20.71
CA VAL A 166 18.87 -21.12 19.65
C VAL A 166 17.51 -21.79 19.48
N VAL A 167 16.88 -21.58 18.32
CA VAL A 167 15.70 -22.36 17.90
C VAL A 167 16.21 -23.64 17.25
N THR A 168 16.18 -24.74 18.00
CA THR A 168 16.77 -26.03 17.57
C THR A 168 16.01 -26.67 16.41
N SER A 169 16.62 -27.66 15.75
CA SER A 169 16.00 -28.42 14.64
C SER A 169 14.73 -29.19 15.07
N ARG A 170 14.54 -29.42 16.37
CA ARG A 170 13.33 -30.02 16.95
C ARG A 170 12.12 -29.08 16.89
N MET A 171 12.35 -27.77 16.80
CA MET A 171 11.32 -26.74 16.93
C MET A 171 10.78 -26.35 15.55
N PHE A 172 9.87 -27.17 15.02
CA PHE A 172 9.24 -26.95 13.71
C PHE A 172 8.16 -25.86 13.78
N ASN A 173 8.08 -25.03 12.74
CA ASN A 173 7.04 -24.01 12.55
C ASN A 173 6.85 -23.07 13.75
N VAL A 174 7.92 -22.71 14.45
CA VAL A 174 7.85 -21.70 15.51
C VAL A 174 7.71 -20.31 14.90
N THR A 175 6.80 -19.51 15.45
CA THR A 175 6.67 -18.08 15.15
C THR A 175 6.96 -17.28 16.38
N ILE A 176 7.81 -16.26 16.27
CA ILE A 176 7.99 -15.26 17.31
C ILE A 176 7.59 -13.90 16.73
N TYR A 177 6.67 -13.18 17.35
CA TYR A 177 6.35 -11.81 16.95
C TYR A 177 6.53 -10.83 18.11
N GLY A 178 7.00 -9.62 17.79
CA GLY A 178 7.22 -8.55 18.76
C GLY A 178 6.23 -7.39 18.63
N ASP A 179 6.40 -6.38 19.48
CA ASP A 179 5.64 -5.13 19.44
C ASP A 179 6.18 -4.11 18.41
N GLY A 180 7.30 -4.44 17.77
CA GLY A 180 8.03 -3.56 16.85
C GLY A 180 9.52 -3.88 16.88
N TYR A 181 10.20 -3.82 15.73
CA TYR A 181 11.63 -4.18 15.64
C TYR A 181 12.56 -3.30 16.47
N ASN A 182 12.10 -2.11 16.88
CA ASN A 182 12.79 -1.17 17.75
C ASN A 182 12.27 -1.19 19.20
N LYS A 183 11.33 -2.09 19.53
CA LYS A 183 10.72 -2.24 20.86
C LYS A 183 11.04 -3.59 21.47
N SER A 184 10.87 -4.67 20.72
CA SER A 184 11.22 -6.03 21.12
C SER A 184 12.57 -6.40 20.51
N ILE A 185 13.64 -6.23 21.29
CA ILE A 185 15.03 -6.35 20.83
C ILE A 185 15.70 -7.52 21.54
N ILE A 186 16.29 -8.44 20.78
CA ILE A 186 17.15 -9.50 21.27
C ILE A 186 18.59 -9.10 20.98
N THR A 187 19.44 -9.06 22.00
CA THR A 187 20.79 -8.52 21.89
C THR A 187 21.84 -9.41 22.54
N GLY A 188 23.04 -9.44 21.96
CA GLY A 188 24.23 -10.10 22.48
C GLY A 188 25.49 -9.40 22.00
N ASN A 189 26.67 -9.86 22.41
CA ASN A 189 27.96 -9.23 22.09
C ASN A 189 29.12 -10.22 21.84
N LYS A 190 28.80 -11.52 21.67
CA LYS A 190 29.81 -12.55 21.38
C LYS A 190 30.45 -12.28 20.01
N ASN A 191 31.76 -12.51 19.92
CA ASN A 191 32.58 -12.16 18.75
C ASN A 191 33.85 -13.02 18.68
N CYS A 192 34.45 -13.12 17.49
CA CYS A 192 35.64 -13.94 17.28
C CYS A 192 36.89 -13.44 18.00
N LYS A 193 37.05 -12.12 18.15
CA LYS A 193 38.23 -11.54 18.80
C LYS A 193 38.35 -11.91 20.28
N ASP A 194 37.22 -12.11 20.95
CA ASP A 194 37.16 -12.56 22.34
C ASP A 194 37.19 -14.10 22.47
N GLY A 195 37.57 -14.83 21.42
CA GLY A 195 37.82 -16.27 21.43
C GLY A 195 36.62 -17.15 21.09
N PHE A 196 35.46 -16.59 20.77
CA PHE A 196 34.30 -17.38 20.32
C PHE A 196 34.51 -17.86 18.88
N GLN A 197 34.07 -19.08 18.57
CA GLN A 197 33.99 -19.53 17.18
C GLN A 197 32.83 -18.82 16.49
N LEU A 198 32.95 -18.55 15.18
CA LEU A 198 31.94 -17.81 14.42
C LEU A 198 30.49 -18.30 14.63
N PRO A 199 30.19 -19.62 14.61
CA PRO A 199 28.87 -20.18 14.97
C PRO A 199 28.29 -19.69 16.30
N ASP A 200 29.14 -19.51 17.29
CA ASP A 200 28.80 -19.23 18.69
C ASP A 200 28.69 -17.72 18.96
N THR A 201 29.09 -16.89 17.99
CA THR A 201 28.90 -15.43 18.04
C THR A 201 27.45 -15.01 17.84
N ALA A 202 26.61 -15.89 17.28
CA ALA A 202 25.23 -15.58 16.94
C ALA A 202 24.40 -15.20 18.18
N THR A 203 23.81 -14.00 18.16
CA THR A 203 22.82 -13.59 19.17
C THR A 203 21.55 -14.44 19.06
N PHE A 204 21.09 -14.68 17.83
CA PHE A 204 19.94 -15.55 17.57
C PHE A 204 20.27 -16.54 16.47
N ALA A 205 20.09 -17.84 16.73
CA ALA A 205 20.34 -18.91 15.77
C ALA A 205 19.06 -19.71 15.48
N VAL A 206 18.74 -19.89 14.20
CA VAL A 206 17.57 -20.64 13.73
C VAL A 206 18.02 -21.90 13.00
N LEU A 207 17.66 -23.06 13.56
CA LEU A 207 17.91 -24.39 12.99
C LEU A 207 16.60 -25.12 12.63
N GLY A 208 15.46 -24.69 13.19
CA GLY A 208 14.14 -25.28 12.99
C GLY A 208 13.50 -24.93 11.64
N PHE A 209 12.92 -25.93 10.96
CA PHE A 209 12.18 -25.74 9.71
C PHE A 209 10.94 -24.86 9.90
N GLY A 210 10.65 -24.00 8.93
CA GLY A 210 9.40 -23.21 8.91
C GLY A 210 9.34 -22.08 9.93
N PHE A 211 10.48 -21.72 10.53
CA PHE A 211 10.57 -20.63 11.50
C PHE A 211 10.09 -19.30 10.92
N MET A 212 9.43 -18.49 11.75
CA MET A 212 9.01 -17.14 11.37
C MET A 212 9.31 -16.14 12.49
N ALA A 213 9.85 -14.98 12.12
CA ALA A 213 9.94 -13.82 13.00
C ALA A 213 9.19 -12.62 12.41
N GLN A 214 8.49 -11.86 13.25
CA GLN A 214 7.83 -10.62 12.85
C GLN A 214 8.07 -9.50 13.86
N TYR A 215 8.38 -8.29 13.40
CA TYR A 215 8.47 -7.10 14.28
C TYR A 215 9.46 -7.25 15.45
N ILE A 216 10.61 -7.87 15.22
CA ILE A 216 11.67 -8.10 16.21
C ILE A 216 13.00 -7.53 15.72
N GLY A 217 13.79 -6.99 16.63
CA GLY A 217 15.18 -6.62 16.38
C GLY A 217 16.16 -7.68 16.88
N PHE A 218 17.11 -8.08 16.05
CA PHE A 218 18.24 -8.93 16.39
C PHE A 218 19.51 -8.09 16.33
N LYS A 219 20.24 -7.96 17.44
CA LYS A 219 21.41 -7.10 17.54
C LYS A 219 22.64 -7.84 18.05
N ASN A 220 23.79 -7.57 17.45
CA ASN A 220 25.09 -7.87 18.06
C ASN A 220 25.85 -6.56 18.30
N THR A 221 26.15 -6.26 19.56
CA THR A 221 26.73 -4.98 20.01
C THR A 221 28.24 -5.03 20.21
N ALA A 222 28.93 -6.08 19.74
CA ALA A 222 30.39 -6.22 19.92
C ALA A 222 31.20 -5.03 19.35
N GLY A 223 30.73 -4.44 18.25
CA GLY A 223 31.41 -3.30 17.61
C GLY A 223 32.43 -3.70 16.54
N PRO A 224 32.94 -2.76 15.74
CA PRO A 224 33.75 -3.04 14.56
C PRO A 224 35.20 -3.47 14.89
N ILE A 225 35.66 -3.22 16.12
CA ILE A 225 37.01 -3.61 16.60
C ILE A 225 37.06 -5.10 16.95
N LYS A 226 35.90 -5.72 17.18
CA LYS A 226 35.73 -7.09 17.64
C LYS A 226 35.62 -8.13 16.52
N GLU A 227 35.87 -7.71 15.28
CA GLU A 227 35.84 -8.57 14.09
C GLU A 227 34.46 -9.22 13.90
N GLN A 228 34.38 -10.50 13.48
CA GLN A 228 33.11 -11.14 13.14
C GLN A 228 32.22 -11.31 14.38
N ALA A 229 30.97 -10.84 14.28
CA ALA A 229 30.00 -10.88 15.36
C ALA A 229 28.56 -10.96 14.82
N VAL A 230 27.99 -12.18 14.83
CA VAL A 230 26.71 -12.45 14.17
C VAL A 230 25.53 -12.00 15.02
N ALA A 231 24.61 -11.22 14.45
CA ALA A 231 23.34 -10.87 15.08
C ALA A 231 22.29 -11.96 14.87
N LEU A 232 22.16 -12.44 13.63
CA LEU A 232 21.22 -13.49 13.26
C LEU A 232 21.88 -14.53 12.37
N ARG A 233 21.79 -15.81 12.78
CA ARG A 233 22.22 -16.96 12.00
C ARG A 233 21.02 -17.82 11.63
N VAL A 234 20.87 -18.16 10.35
CA VAL A 234 19.74 -18.97 9.86
C VAL A 234 20.25 -20.15 9.05
N LYS A 235 20.10 -21.36 9.61
CA LYS A 235 20.39 -22.65 8.98
C LYS A 235 19.10 -23.47 8.96
N ALA A 236 18.11 -22.99 8.21
CA ALA A 236 16.77 -23.58 8.19
C ALA A 236 16.10 -23.42 6.82
N ASN A 237 15.30 -24.41 6.45
CA ASN A 237 14.41 -24.33 5.30
C ASN A 237 13.10 -23.63 5.67
N ASN A 238 12.57 -22.87 4.72
CA ASN A 238 11.31 -22.13 4.82
C ASN A 238 11.29 -21.12 5.97
N ALA A 239 12.43 -20.47 6.25
CA ALA A 239 12.52 -19.44 7.28
C ALA A 239 12.02 -18.09 6.74
N VAL A 240 11.20 -17.38 7.52
CA VAL A 240 10.58 -16.10 7.12
C VAL A 240 10.85 -15.00 8.15
N PHE A 241 11.23 -13.81 7.69
CA PHE A 241 11.43 -12.63 8.54
C PHE A 241 10.66 -11.44 7.96
N LEU A 242 9.75 -10.86 8.76
CA LEU A 242 8.86 -9.77 8.33
C LEU A 242 9.00 -8.55 9.24
N ASN A 243 9.31 -7.39 8.67
CA ASN A 243 9.44 -6.14 9.44
C ASN A 243 10.44 -6.27 10.62
N CYS A 244 11.52 -7.02 10.42
CA CYS A 244 12.56 -7.23 11.43
C CYS A 244 13.75 -6.30 11.23
N LEU A 245 14.52 -6.09 12.28
CA LEU A 245 15.82 -5.42 12.25
C LEU A 245 16.92 -6.45 12.48
N MET A 246 17.97 -6.43 11.66
CA MET A 246 19.22 -7.12 11.91
C MET A 246 20.32 -6.07 11.97
N GLU A 247 20.98 -5.94 13.12
CA GLU A 247 21.94 -4.87 13.36
C GLU A 247 23.24 -5.41 13.98
N GLY A 248 24.36 -5.10 13.35
CA GLY A 248 25.69 -5.47 13.83
C GLY A 248 26.76 -4.66 13.09
N TYR A 249 27.99 -5.16 13.06
CA TYR A 249 29.06 -4.59 12.24
C TYR A 249 29.49 -5.62 11.19
N GLN A 250 30.60 -6.32 11.43
CA GLN A 250 31.05 -7.39 10.56
C GLN A 250 30.22 -8.66 10.80
N ASP A 251 29.81 -9.32 9.70
CA ASP A 251 29.08 -10.60 9.71
C ASP A 251 27.69 -10.55 10.38
N THR A 252 26.96 -9.43 10.24
CA THR A 252 25.65 -9.20 10.93
C THR A 252 24.61 -10.31 10.69
N LEU A 253 24.37 -10.68 9.42
CA LEU A 253 23.39 -11.69 9.02
C LEU A 253 24.07 -12.87 8.32
N TRP A 254 24.10 -14.00 9.02
CA TRP A 254 24.53 -15.26 8.44
C TRP A 254 23.34 -16.05 7.89
N ALA A 255 23.00 -15.81 6.62
CA ALA A 255 22.06 -16.60 5.84
C ALA A 255 22.72 -17.94 5.44
N ASN A 256 22.95 -18.80 6.43
CA ASN A 256 23.83 -19.96 6.35
C ASN A 256 23.41 -20.98 5.29
N THR A 257 22.20 -21.57 5.38
CA THR A 257 21.68 -22.50 4.37
C THR A 257 20.15 -22.58 4.36
N GLY A 258 19.60 -23.25 3.36
CA GLY A 258 18.16 -23.49 3.19
C GLY A 258 17.43 -22.35 2.46
N TYR A 259 16.11 -22.52 2.29
CA TYR A 259 15.23 -21.49 1.71
C TYR A 259 14.84 -20.43 2.74
N GLN A 260 15.13 -19.17 2.44
CA GLN A 260 14.89 -18.06 3.37
C GLN A 260 14.24 -16.87 2.65
N PHE A 261 13.33 -16.18 3.34
CA PHE A 261 12.65 -15.00 2.80
C PHE A 261 12.62 -13.87 3.82
N TYR A 262 13.14 -12.71 3.44
CA TYR A 262 13.19 -11.50 4.26
C TYR A 262 12.39 -10.41 3.56
N ARG A 263 11.41 -9.81 4.25
CA ARG A 263 10.56 -8.78 3.67
C ARG A 263 10.32 -7.61 4.61
N ASN A 264 10.43 -6.39 4.07
CA ASN A 264 10.31 -5.15 4.85
C ASN A 264 11.29 -5.09 6.03
N CYS A 265 12.42 -5.80 5.94
CA CYS A 265 13.42 -5.82 7.00
C CYS A 265 14.42 -4.68 6.81
N ARG A 266 15.04 -4.27 7.92
CA ARG A 266 16.21 -3.41 7.91
C ARG A 266 17.44 -4.21 8.31
N ILE A 267 18.49 -4.17 7.51
CA ILE A 267 19.74 -4.90 7.76
C ILE A 267 20.88 -3.89 7.71
N THR A 268 21.66 -3.81 8.79
CA THR A 268 22.78 -2.87 8.88
C THR A 268 24.06 -3.50 9.40
N GLY A 269 25.17 -3.16 8.76
CA GLY A 269 26.51 -3.67 9.08
C GLY A 269 27.62 -3.01 8.26
N THR A 270 28.83 -3.58 8.33
CA THR A 270 30.04 -3.07 7.66
C THR A 270 30.60 -4.06 6.63
N ILE A 271 31.37 -5.05 7.09
CA ILE A 271 32.08 -6.04 6.28
C ILE A 271 31.26 -7.33 6.25
N ASP A 272 31.03 -7.87 5.05
CA ASP A 272 30.36 -9.15 4.80
C ASP A 272 29.05 -9.32 5.60
N PHE A 273 28.35 -8.21 5.83
CA PHE A 273 27.28 -8.18 6.83
C PHE A 273 26.02 -8.95 6.40
N ILE A 274 25.95 -9.38 5.15
CA ILE A 274 25.05 -10.43 4.66
C ILE A 274 25.92 -11.47 3.97
N PHE A 275 25.97 -12.68 4.52
CA PHE A 275 26.82 -13.75 4.00
C PHE A 275 26.21 -15.15 4.23
N GLY A 276 26.71 -16.15 3.49
CA GLY A 276 26.30 -17.56 3.61
C GLY A 276 25.95 -18.22 2.27
N GLU A 277 25.31 -19.38 2.35
CA GLU A 277 25.04 -20.27 1.20
C GLU A 277 23.53 -20.56 1.02
N ALA A 278 22.66 -19.82 1.72
CA ALA A 278 21.22 -19.98 1.59
C ALA A 278 20.69 -19.61 0.20
N SER A 279 19.61 -20.27 -0.20
CA SER A 279 18.74 -19.76 -1.25
C SER A 279 17.83 -18.71 -0.62
N VAL A 280 18.21 -17.43 -0.75
CA VAL A 280 17.58 -16.33 -0.03
C VAL A 280 17.10 -15.22 -0.98
N VAL A 281 15.94 -14.64 -0.68
CA VAL A 281 15.46 -13.39 -1.31
C VAL A 281 15.16 -12.34 -0.24
N PHE A 282 15.71 -11.14 -0.45
CA PHE A 282 15.39 -9.93 0.28
C PHE A 282 14.45 -9.08 -0.58
N GLN A 283 13.21 -8.90 -0.15
CA GLN A 283 12.18 -8.16 -0.90
C GLN A 283 11.74 -6.92 -0.12
N ASN A 284 11.88 -5.74 -0.72
CA ASN A 284 11.52 -4.47 -0.08
C ASN A 284 12.23 -4.25 1.27
N CYS A 285 13.52 -4.57 1.34
CA CYS A 285 14.33 -4.38 2.53
C CYS A 285 15.19 -3.12 2.42
N ASP A 286 15.41 -2.47 3.56
CA ASP A 286 16.45 -1.45 3.72
C ASP A 286 17.77 -2.15 4.05
N ILE A 287 18.72 -2.12 3.11
CA ILE A 287 20.07 -2.63 3.32
C ILE A 287 20.98 -1.42 3.44
N LEU A 288 21.51 -1.20 4.66
CA LEU A 288 22.13 0.05 5.10
C LEU A 288 23.54 -0.20 5.62
N MET A 289 24.56 0.35 4.97
CA MET A 289 25.90 0.35 5.53
C MET A 289 26.05 1.35 6.66
N ARG A 290 26.84 0.97 7.64
CA ARG A 290 27.30 1.86 8.70
C ARG A 290 28.78 2.18 8.58
N LYS A 291 29.22 3.19 9.32
CA LYS A 291 30.62 3.64 9.34
C LYS A 291 31.56 2.52 9.83
N PRO A 292 32.55 2.09 9.02
CA PRO A 292 33.55 1.13 9.43
C PRO A 292 34.78 1.81 10.06
N LEU A 293 35.82 1.04 10.43
CA LEU A 293 37.11 1.60 10.82
C LEU A 293 37.85 2.19 9.61
N LYS A 294 38.79 3.12 9.83
CA LYS A 294 39.48 3.95 8.80
C LYS A 294 40.11 3.18 7.63
N TYR A 295 40.44 1.89 7.81
CA TYR A 295 41.11 1.05 6.80
C TYR A 295 40.26 -0.11 6.28
N GLN A 296 38.99 -0.19 6.69
CA GLN A 296 38.07 -1.25 6.30
C GLN A 296 37.27 -0.85 5.06
N GLN A 297 36.97 -1.83 4.21
CA GLN A 297 36.10 -1.67 3.04
C GLN A 297 34.79 -2.40 3.27
N ASN A 298 33.67 -1.73 3.03
CA ASN A 298 32.34 -2.30 3.21
C ASN A 298 31.85 -2.98 1.93
N ASN A 299 30.98 -3.97 2.08
CA ASN A 299 30.31 -4.63 0.94
C ASN A 299 28.88 -5.08 1.31
N CYS A 300 28.07 -5.47 0.31
CA CYS A 300 26.68 -5.96 0.43
C CYS A 300 25.55 -4.90 0.49
N ASN A 301 25.63 -3.75 -0.22
CA ASN A 301 24.79 -2.59 0.13
C ASN A 301 23.98 -1.88 -0.99
N PHE A 302 22.96 -1.11 -0.58
CA PHE A 302 22.16 -0.20 -1.41
C PHE A 302 22.14 1.26 -0.92
N LEU A 303 22.29 1.56 0.38
CA LEU A 303 22.14 2.91 0.94
C LEU A 303 23.06 3.15 2.17
N ALA A 304 23.34 4.40 2.53
CA ALA A 304 24.04 4.70 3.79
C ALA A 304 23.06 4.71 4.97
N ASP A 305 23.53 4.39 6.16
CA ASP A 305 22.85 4.80 7.40
C ASP A 305 23.29 6.20 7.85
N ASP A 306 22.61 6.73 8.88
CA ASP A 306 22.88 8.07 9.44
C ASP A 306 24.34 8.26 9.92
N THR A 307 25.03 7.18 10.29
CA THR A 307 26.43 7.24 10.74
C THR A 307 27.40 7.43 9.59
N LEU A 308 27.07 6.91 8.41
CA LEU A 308 27.91 6.98 7.21
C LEU A 308 27.58 8.17 6.31
N GLU A 309 26.32 8.65 6.28
CA GLU A 309 25.95 9.83 5.46
C GLU A 309 26.83 11.06 5.75
N ARG A 310 27.25 11.25 7.01
CA ARG A 310 28.11 12.38 7.41
C ARG A 310 29.56 12.30 6.95
N GLU A 311 30.01 11.13 6.48
CA GLU A 311 31.39 10.87 6.04
C GLU A 311 31.47 10.25 4.64
N LYS A 312 30.41 10.47 3.87
CA LYS A 312 30.26 10.03 2.49
C LYS A 312 31.46 10.45 1.63
N GLY A 313 32.02 9.50 0.88
CA GLY A 313 33.20 9.71 0.04
C GLY A 313 34.55 9.40 0.71
N ARG A 314 34.61 9.20 2.04
CA ARG A 314 35.83 8.77 2.74
C ARG A 314 36.07 7.26 2.71
N PHE A 315 35.02 6.47 2.45
CA PHE A 315 35.06 5.00 2.47
C PHE A 315 34.58 4.43 1.15
N LYS A 316 35.30 3.41 0.65
CA LYS A 316 34.90 2.66 -0.54
C LYS A 316 33.93 1.54 -0.16
N SER A 317 32.93 1.36 -1.00
CA SER A 317 31.80 0.48 -0.73
C SER A 317 31.40 -0.30 -1.96
N TYR A 318 31.01 -1.56 -1.77
CA TYR A 318 30.77 -2.50 -2.86
C TYR A 318 29.47 -3.28 -2.66
N LEU A 319 28.95 -3.89 -3.72
CA LEU A 319 27.76 -4.75 -3.69
C LEU A 319 28.05 -6.14 -3.11
N GLY A 320 29.31 -6.58 -3.11
CA GLY A 320 29.70 -7.90 -2.61
C GLY A 320 31.13 -8.28 -3.02
N ARG A 321 31.61 -9.42 -2.48
CA ARG A 321 32.88 -10.07 -2.85
C ARG A 321 32.77 -11.61 -2.76
N PRO A 322 33.47 -12.36 -3.63
CA PRO A 322 33.27 -13.80 -3.75
C PRO A 322 34.01 -14.60 -2.67
N TRP A 323 33.39 -14.83 -1.51
CA TRP A 323 33.96 -15.67 -0.45
C TRP A 323 34.27 -17.11 -0.91
N LYS A 324 33.54 -17.60 -1.91
CA LYS A 324 33.70 -18.93 -2.54
C LYS A 324 33.73 -18.80 -4.06
N ASN A 325 34.36 -19.76 -4.74
CA ASN A 325 34.62 -19.68 -6.19
C ASN A 325 33.33 -19.52 -7.02
N TYR A 326 32.24 -20.20 -6.65
CA TYR A 326 30.96 -20.15 -7.36
C TYR A 326 29.96 -19.17 -6.72
N SER A 327 30.44 -18.09 -6.10
CA SER A 327 29.59 -17.10 -5.43
C SER A 327 28.52 -16.56 -6.38
N THR A 328 27.27 -16.51 -5.93
CA THR A 328 26.13 -16.04 -6.72
C THR A 328 25.38 -14.95 -5.97
N THR A 329 25.30 -13.76 -6.57
CA THR A 329 24.59 -12.61 -6.02
C THR A 329 23.92 -11.84 -7.15
N VAL A 330 22.62 -11.58 -7.02
CA VAL A 330 21.86 -10.81 -8.01
C VAL A 330 21.21 -9.62 -7.32
N VAL A 331 21.47 -8.42 -7.83
CA VAL A 331 20.84 -7.18 -7.41
C VAL A 331 19.88 -6.74 -8.52
N MET A 332 18.58 -6.73 -8.25
CA MET A 332 17.59 -6.41 -9.27
C MET A 332 16.43 -5.57 -8.77
N GLU A 333 15.99 -4.63 -9.62
CA GLU A 333 14.88 -3.71 -9.36
C GLU A 333 15.05 -2.90 -8.04
N SER A 334 16.30 -2.65 -7.66
CA SER A 334 16.66 -1.94 -6.42
C SER A 334 17.02 -0.48 -6.68
N TYR A 335 16.87 0.37 -5.65
CA TYR A 335 17.54 1.67 -5.61
C TYR A 335 18.94 1.51 -5.03
N ILE A 336 19.97 2.03 -5.71
CA ILE A 336 21.36 2.00 -5.29
C ILE A 336 21.86 3.44 -5.14
N GLY A 337 22.20 3.82 -3.91
CA GLY A 337 22.80 5.10 -3.56
C GLY A 337 24.21 5.25 -4.12
N ASP A 338 24.68 6.49 -4.15
CA ASP A 338 25.96 6.99 -4.64
C ASP A 338 27.18 6.56 -3.82
N LEU A 339 26.97 5.81 -2.74
CA LEU A 339 28.07 5.20 -1.97
C LEU A 339 28.77 4.07 -2.71
N ILE A 340 28.06 3.37 -3.61
CA ILE A 340 28.62 2.20 -4.28
C ILE A 340 29.67 2.65 -5.29
N SER A 341 30.89 2.14 -5.10
CA SER A 341 32.01 2.34 -6.01
C SER A 341 31.59 2.05 -7.45
N PRO A 342 32.04 2.84 -8.46
CA PRO A 342 31.74 2.56 -9.86
C PRO A 342 32.12 1.13 -10.30
N LYS A 343 33.17 0.54 -9.69
CA LYS A 343 33.55 -0.88 -9.87
C LYS A 343 32.42 -1.85 -9.53
N GLY A 344 31.54 -1.48 -8.59
CA GLY A 344 30.39 -2.24 -8.11
C GLY A 344 30.78 -3.37 -7.16
N TRP A 345 31.71 -4.23 -7.57
CA TRP A 345 32.06 -5.47 -6.87
C TRP A 345 33.55 -5.46 -6.47
N LEU A 346 33.89 -6.19 -5.39
CA LEU A 346 35.24 -6.25 -4.84
C LEU A 346 35.82 -7.67 -4.93
N GLU A 347 37.09 -7.79 -5.26
CA GLU A 347 37.82 -9.06 -5.26
C GLU A 347 37.90 -9.65 -3.83
N TRP A 348 37.89 -10.97 -3.69
CA TRP A 348 38.19 -11.61 -2.40
C TRP A 348 39.70 -11.67 -2.17
N SER A 349 40.41 -12.37 -3.06
CA SER A 349 41.87 -12.46 -3.09
C SER A 349 42.33 -12.77 -4.52
N GLY A 350 43.15 -11.89 -5.10
CA GLY A 350 43.64 -12.03 -6.48
C GLY A 350 42.51 -12.26 -7.49
N THR A 351 42.63 -13.31 -8.30
CA THR A 351 41.67 -13.70 -9.34
C THR A 351 40.69 -14.79 -8.91
N GLN A 352 40.67 -15.16 -7.63
CA GLN A 352 39.86 -16.26 -7.13
C GLN A 352 38.36 -16.05 -7.42
N GLY A 353 37.75 -17.03 -8.09
CA GLY A 353 36.32 -17.08 -8.36
C GLY A 353 35.83 -16.11 -9.44
N LEU A 354 36.67 -15.22 -9.98
CA LEU A 354 36.23 -14.16 -10.90
C LEU A 354 35.71 -14.69 -12.24
N ASP A 355 36.15 -15.89 -12.62
CA ASP A 355 35.74 -16.63 -13.83
C ASP A 355 34.48 -17.50 -13.63
N THR A 356 34.21 -17.90 -12.39
CA THR A 356 33.23 -18.92 -12.03
C THR A 356 32.03 -18.38 -11.26
N LEU A 357 32.13 -17.18 -10.67
CA LEU A 357 31.04 -16.50 -9.98
C LEU A 357 29.88 -16.10 -10.91
N PHE A 358 28.72 -15.86 -10.33
CA PHE A 358 27.56 -15.27 -11.00
C PHE A 358 27.13 -14.01 -10.25
N TYR A 359 27.72 -12.87 -10.61
CA TYR A 359 27.28 -11.56 -10.10
C TYR A 359 26.50 -10.81 -11.17
N ALA A 360 25.30 -10.37 -10.83
CA ALA A 360 24.40 -9.76 -11.80
C ALA A 360 23.64 -8.55 -11.29
N GLU A 361 23.41 -7.61 -12.21
CA GLU A 361 22.57 -6.42 -12.00
C GLU A 361 21.44 -6.39 -13.04
N PHE A 362 20.21 -6.05 -12.62
CA PHE A 362 19.05 -5.90 -13.51
C PHE A 362 18.15 -4.73 -13.09
N ASN A 363 17.97 -3.76 -13.99
CA ASN A 363 16.97 -2.69 -13.84
C ASN A 363 17.06 -1.93 -12.48
N ASN A 364 18.28 -1.69 -12.01
CA ASN A 364 18.53 -0.91 -10.81
C ASN A 364 18.50 0.58 -11.12
N ARG A 365 18.05 1.37 -10.17
CA ARG A 365 17.93 2.84 -10.25
C ARG A 365 18.78 3.52 -9.17
N GLY A 366 18.98 4.82 -9.29
CA GLY A 366 19.74 5.62 -8.32
C GLY A 366 21.17 5.89 -8.76
N PRO A 367 21.88 6.81 -8.09
CA PRO A 367 23.17 7.31 -8.57
C PRO A 367 24.29 6.26 -8.55
N GLY A 368 24.20 5.21 -7.72
CA GLY A 368 25.14 4.09 -7.73
C GLY A 368 24.83 2.98 -8.73
N SER A 369 23.73 3.07 -9.48
CA SER A 369 23.27 1.99 -10.37
C SER A 369 23.89 1.99 -11.76
N ASN A 370 24.74 2.98 -12.09
CA ASN A 370 25.40 3.03 -13.39
C ASN A 370 26.39 1.87 -13.56
N THR A 371 26.18 1.04 -14.58
CA THR A 371 27.00 -0.14 -14.85
C THR A 371 28.16 0.08 -15.83
N SER A 372 28.34 1.28 -16.39
CA SER A 372 29.34 1.56 -17.44
C SER A 372 30.80 1.32 -17.01
N SER A 373 31.07 1.46 -15.72
CA SER A 373 32.42 1.39 -15.13
C SER A 373 32.59 0.21 -14.18
N ARG A 374 31.69 -0.78 -14.26
CA ARG A 374 31.76 -2.01 -13.45
C ARG A 374 32.98 -2.84 -13.83
N VAL A 375 33.36 -3.73 -12.91
CA VAL A 375 34.40 -4.74 -13.15
C VAL A 375 34.15 -5.53 -14.45
N ARG A 376 35.24 -5.98 -15.09
CA ARG A 376 35.19 -6.77 -16.35
C ARG A 376 35.41 -8.28 -16.12
N TRP A 377 35.02 -8.79 -14.96
CA TRP A 377 35.19 -10.21 -14.63
C TRP A 377 34.28 -11.08 -15.50
N PRO A 378 34.73 -12.26 -15.98
CA PRO A 378 33.88 -13.15 -16.77
C PRO A 378 32.58 -13.56 -16.06
N GLY A 379 32.60 -13.65 -14.73
CA GLY A 379 31.43 -13.99 -13.93
C GLY A 379 30.40 -12.85 -13.75
N TYR A 380 30.79 -11.59 -13.98
CA TYR A 380 29.92 -10.41 -13.84
C TYR A 380 29.09 -10.14 -15.10
N ARG A 381 27.83 -9.74 -14.93
CA ARG A 381 26.91 -9.50 -16.06
C ARG A 381 25.76 -8.54 -15.73
N VAL A 382 25.45 -7.64 -16.66
CA VAL A 382 24.16 -6.96 -16.70
C VAL A 382 23.17 -7.86 -17.43
N ILE A 383 22.17 -8.38 -16.72
CA ILE A 383 21.27 -9.41 -17.26
C ILE A 383 20.01 -8.80 -17.87
N LYS A 384 19.30 -9.59 -18.69
CA LYS A 384 17.99 -9.21 -19.27
C LYS A 384 16.84 -9.87 -18.49
N ARG A 385 15.62 -9.36 -18.69
CA ARG A 385 14.38 -9.81 -18.01
C ARG A 385 14.19 -11.33 -17.96
N LYS A 386 14.47 -12.05 -19.06
CA LYS A 386 14.34 -13.53 -19.12
C LYS A 386 15.21 -14.24 -18.08
N MET A 387 16.44 -13.75 -17.87
CA MET A 387 17.36 -14.29 -16.87
C MET A 387 16.96 -13.84 -15.47
N ALA A 388 16.62 -12.55 -15.30
CA ALA A 388 16.19 -11.99 -14.01
C ALA A 388 14.97 -12.74 -13.43
N ALA A 389 14.01 -13.15 -14.27
CA ALA A 389 12.84 -13.93 -13.86
C ALA A 389 13.17 -15.25 -13.15
N ARG A 390 14.39 -15.80 -13.31
CA ARG A 390 14.83 -17.02 -12.60
C ARG A 390 15.08 -16.78 -11.12
N PHE A 391 15.35 -15.54 -10.72
CA PHE A 391 15.74 -15.15 -9.36
C PHE A 391 14.57 -14.59 -8.52
N THR A 392 13.35 -14.64 -9.03
CA THR A 392 12.18 -14.15 -8.29
C THR A 392 11.69 -15.16 -7.26
N VAL A 393 10.97 -14.69 -6.24
CA VAL A 393 10.48 -15.52 -5.13
C VAL A 393 9.73 -16.76 -5.62
N GLY A 394 8.90 -16.61 -6.67
CA GLY A 394 8.12 -17.70 -7.23
C GLY A 394 8.97 -18.81 -7.86
N ARG A 395 10.09 -18.47 -8.51
CA ARG A 395 10.93 -19.45 -9.23
C ARG A 395 12.12 -19.92 -8.39
N PHE A 396 12.86 -18.98 -7.81
CA PHE A 396 14.10 -19.24 -7.07
C PHE A 396 13.83 -19.94 -5.74
N LEU A 397 12.87 -19.44 -4.97
CA LEU A 397 12.50 -20.03 -3.68
C LEU A 397 11.36 -21.04 -3.77
N LYS A 398 10.76 -21.21 -4.96
CA LYS A 398 9.48 -21.92 -5.13
C LYS A 398 8.40 -21.37 -4.18
N GLY A 399 8.43 -20.05 -3.90
CA GLY A 399 7.71 -19.44 -2.77
C GLY A 399 6.21 -19.67 -2.74
N LYS A 400 5.57 -19.94 -3.89
CA LYS A 400 4.14 -20.28 -3.94
C LYS A 400 3.77 -21.52 -3.11
N THR A 401 4.68 -22.50 -2.98
CA THR A 401 4.37 -23.76 -2.28
C THR A 401 4.42 -23.63 -0.76
N TRP A 402 5.06 -22.59 -0.21
CA TRP A 402 5.30 -22.50 1.23
C TRP A 402 5.05 -21.12 1.85
N LEU A 403 5.12 -20.01 1.10
CA LEU A 403 4.82 -18.67 1.61
C LEU A 403 3.32 -18.35 1.61
N THR A 404 2.56 -18.88 0.64
CA THR A 404 1.11 -18.60 0.50
C THR A 404 0.31 -19.12 1.70
N ASN A 405 0.66 -20.31 2.20
CA ASN A 405 0.00 -20.94 3.35
C ASN A 405 0.30 -20.24 4.68
N LEU A 406 1.21 -19.26 4.69
CA LEU A 406 1.65 -18.52 5.86
C LEU A 406 1.02 -17.13 5.98
N GLY A 407 0.12 -16.74 5.05
CA GLY A 407 -0.51 -15.41 5.05
C GLY A 407 0.47 -14.26 4.79
N VAL A 408 1.67 -14.56 4.29
CA VAL A 408 2.73 -13.56 4.05
C VAL A 408 2.37 -12.82 2.76
N PRO A 409 2.24 -11.47 2.75
CA PRO A 409 1.82 -10.76 1.54
C PRO A 409 2.96 -10.72 0.50
N VAL A 410 3.23 -11.77 -0.28
CA VAL A 410 4.39 -11.77 -1.18
C VAL A 410 4.08 -11.06 -2.49
N HIS A 411 4.97 -10.18 -2.98
CA HIS A 411 4.91 -9.77 -4.38
C HIS A 411 5.46 -10.91 -5.24
N PHE A 412 4.58 -11.73 -5.76
CA PHE A 412 4.86 -12.46 -6.99
C PHE A 412 4.72 -11.45 -8.14
N GLU A 413 5.62 -11.52 -9.13
CA GLU A 413 5.69 -10.66 -10.34
C GLU A 413 4.32 -10.20 -10.89
N ASN A 414 4.28 -9.12 -11.71
CA ASN A 414 3.09 -8.71 -12.49
C ASN A 414 2.28 -9.94 -12.92
N VAL A 415 1.03 -10.05 -12.48
CA VAL A 415 0.28 -11.29 -12.68
C VAL A 415 -0.29 -11.26 -14.09
N VAL A 416 0.17 -12.20 -14.93
CA VAL A 416 -0.29 -12.32 -16.31
C VAL A 416 -1.08 -13.61 -16.47
N VAL A 417 -2.39 -13.49 -16.72
CA VAL A 417 -3.21 -14.61 -17.22
C VAL A 417 -2.96 -14.72 -18.71
N THR A 418 -2.06 -15.64 -19.09
CA THR A 418 -1.61 -15.76 -20.48
C THR A 418 -2.73 -16.25 -21.40
N ALA A 419 -2.56 -16.10 -22.72
CA ALA A 419 -3.53 -16.58 -23.71
C ALA A 419 -3.82 -18.09 -23.65
N ARG A 420 -2.92 -18.88 -23.04
CA ARG A 420 -3.10 -20.33 -22.82
C ARG A 420 -4.00 -20.67 -21.63
N MET A 421 -4.24 -19.70 -20.76
CA MET A 421 -5.05 -19.85 -19.54
C MET A 421 -6.48 -19.40 -19.86
N VAL A 422 -7.29 -20.34 -20.37
CA VAL A 422 -8.68 -20.09 -20.76
C VAL A 422 -9.64 -20.37 -19.60
N ASN A 423 -10.73 -19.62 -19.52
CA ASN A 423 -11.81 -19.77 -18.53
C ASN A 423 -11.34 -19.74 -17.07
N VAL A 424 -10.27 -19.00 -16.79
CA VAL A 424 -9.78 -18.83 -15.42
C VAL A 424 -10.70 -17.89 -14.65
N THR A 425 -11.23 -18.36 -13.53
CA THR A 425 -11.94 -17.53 -12.56
C THR A 425 -11.07 -17.29 -11.35
N ILE A 426 -10.95 -16.03 -10.93
CA ILE A 426 -10.39 -15.65 -9.64
C ILE A 426 -11.49 -15.02 -8.78
N TYR A 427 -11.50 -15.36 -7.50
CA TYR A 427 -12.40 -14.74 -6.52
C TYR A 427 -11.58 -14.37 -5.29
N GLY A 428 -11.89 -13.21 -4.70
CA GLY A 428 -11.32 -12.75 -3.44
C GLY A 428 -12.36 -12.73 -2.33
N ASP A 429 -11.90 -12.45 -1.11
CA ASP A 429 -12.74 -12.36 0.09
C ASP A 429 -13.44 -10.98 0.23
N GLY A 430 -13.21 -10.08 -0.73
CA GLY A 430 -13.67 -8.70 -0.75
C GLY A 430 -12.71 -7.83 -1.55
N TYR A 431 -13.22 -6.87 -2.33
CA TYR A 431 -12.38 -6.04 -3.21
C TYR A 431 -11.39 -5.14 -2.45
N ASP A 432 -11.64 -4.92 -1.16
CA ASP A 432 -10.83 -4.16 -0.21
C ASP A 432 -9.96 -5.06 0.68
N LYS A 433 -10.17 -6.38 0.65
CA LYS A 433 -9.43 -7.38 1.43
C LYS A 433 -8.40 -8.12 0.57
N SER A 434 -8.80 -8.54 -0.62
CA SER A 434 -7.94 -9.24 -1.58
C SER A 434 -7.49 -8.24 -2.64
N ILE A 435 -6.30 -7.66 -2.50
CA ILE A 435 -5.79 -6.64 -3.42
C ILE A 435 -4.48 -7.10 -4.05
N VAL A 436 -4.45 -7.11 -5.38
CA VAL A 436 -3.20 -7.24 -6.17
C VAL A 436 -2.68 -5.84 -6.45
N THR A 437 -1.48 -5.53 -5.95
CA THR A 437 -0.90 -4.18 -6.02
C THR A 437 0.47 -4.15 -6.71
N GLY A 438 0.71 -3.10 -7.48
CA GLY A 438 1.97 -2.78 -8.15
C GLY A 438 2.18 -1.27 -8.27
N ASN A 439 3.32 -0.82 -8.81
CA ASN A 439 3.67 0.61 -8.89
C ASN A 439 4.49 0.99 -10.15
N LYS A 440 4.53 0.10 -11.15
CA LYS A 440 5.24 0.36 -12.41
C LYS A 440 4.53 1.45 -13.19
N ASN A 441 5.32 2.30 -13.86
CA ASN A 441 4.82 3.50 -14.53
C ASN A 441 5.77 3.96 -15.65
N CYS A 442 5.25 4.73 -16.59
CA CYS A 442 6.02 5.18 -17.75
C CYS A 442 7.15 6.16 -17.40
N LYS A 443 6.96 7.01 -16.38
CA LYS A 443 7.97 7.98 -15.96
C LYS A 443 9.26 7.33 -15.45
N ASP A 444 9.14 6.15 -14.85
CA ASP A 444 10.29 5.36 -14.38
C ASP A 444 10.87 4.46 -15.49
N GLY A 445 10.54 4.70 -16.76
CA GLY A 445 11.13 4.05 -17.92
C GLY A 445 10.45 2.76 -18.39
N PHE A 446 9.32 2.37 -17.78
CA PHE A 446 8.54 1.22 -18.25
C PHE A 446 7.71 1.59 -19.48
N LYS A 447 7.52 0.64 -20.41
CA LYS A 447 6.52 0.80 -21.47
C LYS A 447 5.14 0.59 -20.89
N LEU A 448 4.12 1.25 -21.45
CA LEU A 448 2.74 1.16 -20.96
C LEU A 448 2.25 -0.28 -20.65
N PRO A 449 2.43 -1.29 -21.52
CA PRO A 449 2.03 -2.67 -21.20
C PRO A 449 2.74 -3.27 -19.99
N ASP A 450 3.99 -2.89 -19.76
CA ASP A 450 4.79 -3.38 -18.63
C ASP A 450 4.41 -2.71 -17.30
N THR A 451 3.64 -1.61 -17.36
CA THR A 451 3.13 -0.93 -16.15
C THR A 451 1.97 -1.67 -15.49
N ALA A 452 1.29 -2.58 -16.21
CA ALA A 452 0.13 -3.30 -15.72
C ALA A 452 0.47 -4.15 -14.49
N THR A 453 -0.22 -3.86 -13.37
CA THR A 453 -0.12 -4.66 -12.14
C THR A 453 -0.70 -6.06 -12.37
N PHE A 454 -1.83 -6.14 -13.07
CA PHE A 454 -2.47 -7.38 -13.49
C PHE A 454 -2.82 -7.31 -14.98
N ALA A 455 -2.48 -8.34 -15.76
CA ALA A 455 -2.77 -8.41 -17.18
C ALA A 455 -3.54 -9.68 -17.54
N VAL A 456 -4.66 -9.51 -18.23
CA VAL A 456 -5.56 -10.59 -18.68
C VAL A 456 -5.47 -10.73 -20.19
N LEU A 457 -4.92 -11.84 -20.67
CA LEU A 457 -4.80 -12.17 -22.10
C LEU A 457 -5.64 -13.40 -22.48
N GLY A 458 -6.06 -14.20 -21.51
CA GLY A 458 -6.82 -15.45 -21.70
C GLY A 458 -8.30 -15.23 -21.97
N PHE A 459 -8.88 -16.03 -22.88
CA PHE A 459 -10.31 -16.04 -23.18
C PHE A 459 -11.14 -16.47 -21.95
N GLY A 460 -12.31 -15.86 -21.74
CA GLY A 460 -13.28 -16.30 -20.73
C GLY A 460 -12.85 -16.03 -19.29
N PHE A 461 -11.89 -15.14 -19.06
CA PHE A 461 -11.43 -14.80 -17.72
C PHE A 461 -12.53 -14.16 -16.88
N MET A 462 -12.62 -14.53 -15.60
CA MET A 462 -13.52 -13.91 -14.65
C MET A 462 -12.79 -13.50 -13.38
N ALA A 463 -13.13 -12.32 -12.84
CA ALA A 463 -12.71 -11.89 -11.51
C ALA A 463 -13.92 -11.46 -10.67
N GLN A 464 -13.93 -11.85 -9.39
CA GLN A 464 -14.95 -11.45 -8.43
C GLN A 464 -14.34 -11.00 -7.10
N TYR A 465 -14.90 -9.95 -6.48
CA TYR A 465 -14.56 -9.53 -5.10
C TYR A 465 -13.05 -9.35 -4.85
N ILE A 466 -12.34 -8.76 -5.82
CA ILE A 466 -10.90 -8.56 -5.77
C ILE A 466 -10.52 -7.16 -6.27
N GLY A 467 -9.49 -6.57 -5.67
CA GLY A 467 -8.94 -5.28 -6.07
C GLY A 467 -7.66 -5.40 -6.92
N PHE A 468 -7.54 -4.53 -7.91
CA PHE A 468 -6.34 -4.32 -8.72
C PHE A 468 -5.90 -2.87 -8.54
N LYS A 469 -4.69 -2.66 -8.01
CA LYS A 469 -4.22 -1.33 -7.60
C LYS A 469 -2.85 -1.02 -8.20
N ASN A 470 -2.71 0.16 -8.79
CA ASN A 470 -1.40 0.74 -9.12
C ASN A 470 -1.12 1.97 -8.24
N THR A 471 -0.07 1.91 -7.42
CA THR A 471 0.28 2.91 -6.42
C THR A 471 1.35 3.90 -6.87
N ALA A 472 1.65 3.99 -8.17
CA ALA A 472 2.70 4.89 -8.69
C ALA A 472 2.47 6.36 -8.31
N GLY A 473 1.22 6.80 -8.28
CA GLY A 473 0.85 8.19 -7.97
C GLY A 473 0.77 9.09 -9.22
N PRO A 474 0.20 10.30 -9.09
CA PRO A 474 -0.14 11.14 -10.24
C PRO A 474 1.07 11.83 -10.89
N ILE A 475 2.20 11.92 -10.17
CA ILE A 475 3.47 12.48 -10.70
C ILE A 475 4.14 11.51 -11.67
N LYS A 476 3.77 10.22 -11.63
CA LYS A 476 4.41 9.12 -12.35
C LYS A 476 3.83 8.83 -13.73
N GLU A 477 2.94 9.71 -14.21
CA GLU A 477 2.31 9.59 -15.53
C GLU A 477 1.54 8.26 -15.66
N GLN A 478 1.55 7.61 -16.84
CA GLN A 478 0.74 6.42 -17.10
C GLN A 478 1.16 5.23 -16.22
N ALA A 479 0.19 4.63 -15.53
CA ALA A 479 0.45 3.52 -14.62
C ALA A 479 -0.79 2.60 -14.50
N VAL A 480 -0.77 1.47 -15.20
CA VAL A 480 -1.93 0.58 -15.34
C VAL A 480 -2.13 -0.31 -14.11
N ALA A 481 -3.34 -0.31 -13.55
CA ALA A 481 -3.74 -1.25 -12.49
C ALA A 481 -4.20 -2.58 -13.08
N LEU A 482 -5.04 -2.53 -14.12
CA LEU A 482 -5.56 -3.71 -14.79
C LEU A 482 -5.53 -3.52 -16.31
N GLN A 483 -4.87 -4.44 -17.01
CA GLN A 483 -4.92 -4.57 -18.46
C GLN A 483 -5.78 -5.75 -18.87
N VAL A 484 -6.71 -5.54 -19.82
CA VAL A 484 -7.58 -6.60 -20.34
C VAL A 484 -7.50 -6.65 -21.87
N ASN A 485 -6.79 -7.66 -22.37
CA ASN A 485 -6.69 -8.06 -23.78
C ASN A 485 -7.39 -9.43 -23.97
N ALA A 486 -8.62 -9.56 -23.51
CA ALA A 486 -9.31 -10.83 -23.45
C ALA A 486 -10.74 -10.72 -23.98
N LYS A 487 -11.14 -11.72 -24.77
CA LYS A 487 -12.52 -11.88 -25.22
C LYS A 487 -13.31 -12.64 -24.15
N ASN A 488 -14.55 -12.18 -23.93
CA ASN A 488 -15.48 -12.70 -22.94
C ASN A 488 -14.96 -12.59 -21.50
N ALA A 489 -14.33 -11.46 -21.17
CA ALA A 489 -13.83 -11.21 -19.80
C ALA A 489 -14.93 -10.60 -18.92
N VAL A 490 -15.04 -11.06 -17.67
CA VAL A 490 -16.06 -10.62 -16.71
C VAL A 490 -15.43 -10.17 -15.40
N PHE A 491 -15.87 -9.02 -14.88
CA PHE A 491 -15.43 -8.48 -13.60
C PHE A 491 -16.65 -8.10 -12.75
N LEU A 492 -16.78 -8.68 -11.56
CA LEU A 492 -17.92 -8.49 -10.67
C LEU A 492 -17.46 -8.03 -9.29
N ASN A 493 -18.01 -6.93 -8.78
CA ASN A 493 -17.66 -6.43 -7.44
C ASN A 493 -16.14 -6.22 -7.27
N CYS A 494 -15.45 -5.77 -8.33
CA CYS A 494 -14.01 -5.56 -8.30
C CYS A 494 -13.66 -4.10 -8.05
N LEU A 495 -12.46 -3.87 -7.51
CA LEU A 495 -11.86 -2.55 -7.41
C LEU A 495 -10.77 -2.40 -8.49
N MET A 496 -10.78 -1.31 -9.23
CA MET A 496 -9.67 -0.87 -10.07
C MET A 496 -9.24 0.52 -9.61
N GLU A 497 -8.05 0.64 -9.04
CA GLU A 497 -7.59 1.87 -8.41
C GLU A 497 -6.22 2.31 -8.93
N GLY A 498 -6.14 3.57 -9.39
CA GLY A 498 -4.90 4.19 -9.85
C GLY A 498 -5.03 5.71 -9.97
N TYR A 499 -4.23 6.30 -10.86
CA TYR A 499 -4.33 7.71 -11.23
C TYR A 499 -4.54 7.79 -12.74
N GLN A 500 -3.49 8.11 -13.51
CA GLN A 500 -3.53 8.10 -14.96
C GLN A 500 -3.48 6.66 -15.50
N ASP A 501 -4.33 6.34 -16.48
CA ASP A 501 -4.39 5.06 -17.19
C ASP A 501 -4.72 3.84 -16.31
N THR A 502 -5.65 3.99 -15.35
CA THR A 502 -5.97 2.94 -14.35
C THR A 502 -6.43 1.60 -14.96
N LEU A 503 -7.44 1.63 -15.84
CA LEU A 503 -8.02 0.45 -16.48
C LEU A 503 -7.80 0.51 -18.00
N TRP A 504 -7.00 -0.43 -18.51
CA TRP A 504 -6.79 -0.62 -19.94
C TRP A 504 -7.72 -1.72 -20.49
N ALA A 505 -8.96 -1.34 -20.80
CA ALA A 505 -9.98 -2.16 -21.45
C ALA A 505 -9.72 -2.23 -22.97
N ASN A 506 -8.74 -3.04 -23.36
CA ASN A 506 -8.12 -2.88 -24.68
C ASN A 506 -8.75 -3.71 -25.81
N LYS A 507 -8.99 -5.02 -25.62
CA LYS A 507 -9.46 -5.90 -26.71
C LYS A 507 -10.47 -6.93 -26.24
N GLY A 508 -11.41 -7.27 -27.12
CA GLY A 508 -12.42 -8.30 -26.90
C GLY A 508 -13.72 -7.78 -26.30
N TYR A 509 -14.65 -8.71 -26.04
CA TYR A 509 -15.89 -8.44 -25.31
C TYR A 509 -15.63 -8.49 -23.81
N GLN A 510 -15.99 -7.42 -23.10
CA GLN A 510 -15.69 -7.26 -21.69
C GLN A 510 -16.94 -6.76 -20.94
N PHE A 511 -17.23 -7.34 -19.78
CA PHE A 511 -18.36 -6.96 -18.95
C PHE A 511 -17.91 -6.66 -17.52
N TYR A 512 -18.21 -5.46 -17.05
CA TYR A 512 -17.90 -5.00 -15.70
C TYR A 512 -19.20 -4.69 -14.98
N ARG A 513 -19.43 -5.26 -13.80
CA ARG A 513 -20.64 -4.97 -13.03
C ARG A 513 -20.36 -4.78 -11.55
N ASN A 514 -20.99 -3.75 -10.99
CA ASN A 514 -20.84 -3.39 -9.58
C ASN A 514 -19.37 -3.17 -9.17
N CYS A 515 -18.55 -2.72 -10.12
CA CYS A 515 -17.14 -2.43 -9.87
C CYS A 515 -16.97 -0.98 -9.42
N ARG A 516 -15.93 -0.72 -8.64
CA ARG A 516 -15.46 0.64 -8.33
C ARG A 516 -14.20 0.91 -9.14
N ILE A 517 -14.21 1.97 -9.95
CA ILE A 517 -13.09 2.34 -10.82
C ILE A 517 -12.68 3.77 -10.49
N THR A 518 -11.44 3.96 -10.04
CA THR A 518 -10.95 5.25 -9.52
C THR A 518 -9.70 5.71 -10.25
N GLY A 519 -9.67 6.96 -10.72
CA GLY A 519 -8.49 7.53 -11.39
C GLY A 519 -8.62 9.01 -11.74
N THR A 520 -7.64 9.53 -12.51
CA THR A 520 -7.56 10.95 -12.90
C THR A 520 -7.70 11.15 -14.41
N ILE A 521 -6.61 10.96 -15.16
CA ILE A 521 -6.54 11.18 -16.61
C ILE A 521 -6.71 9.85 -17.33
N ASP A 522 -7.62 9.80 -18.31
CA ASP A 522 -7.86 8.66 -19.20
C ASP A 522 -7.99 7.32 -18.47
N PHE A 523 -8.60 7.32 -17.28
CA PHE A 523 -8.45 6.21 -16.38
C PHE A 523 -9.28 4.96 -16.76
N ILE A 524 -10.15 5.08 -17.77
CA ILE A 524 -10.74 3.96 -18.52
C ILE A 524 -10.42 4.16 -20.00
N PHE A 525 -9.51 3.36 -20.55
CA PHE A 525 -9.03 3.56 -21.92
C PHE A 525 -8.83 2.25 -22.68
N GLY A 526 -8.77 2.34 -24.01
CA GLY A 526 -8.55 1.20 -24.91
C GLY A 526 -9.60 1.05 -26.02
N GLU A 527 -9.64 -0.13 -26.63
CA GLU A 527 -10.43 -0.40 -27.85
C GLU A 527 -11.41 -1.57 -27.69
N ALA A 528 -11.69 -2.05 -26.47
CA ALA A 528 -12.59 -3.17 -26.27
C ALA A 528 -14.03 -2.82 -26.67
N SER A 529 -14.86 -3.86 -26.85
CA SER A 529 -16.31 -3.68 -26.70
C SER A 529 -16.62 -3.96 -25.23
N ALA A 530 -16.75 -2.89 -24.44
CA ALA A 530 -16.89 -3.00 -23.00
C ALA A 530 -18.19 -2.35 -22.51
N VAL A 531 -18.94 -3.06 -21.67
CA VAL A 531 -20.08 -2.50 -20.94
C VAL A 531 -19.76 -2.48 -19.45
N PHE A 532 -19.86 -1.30 -18.86
CA PHE A 532 -19.79 -1.05 -17.42
C PHE A 532 -21.22 -0.84 -16.93
N GLN A 533 -21.68 -1.70 -16.02
CA GLN A 533 -23.06 -1.72 -15.57
C GLN A 533 -23.15 -1.60 -14.05
N LYS A 534 -23.88 -0.61 -13.53
CA LYS A 534 -23.96 -0.37 -12.07
C LYS A 534 -22.59 -0.15 -11.42
N CYS A 535 -21.63 0.46 -12.11
CA CYS A 535 -20.30 0.73 -11.56
C CYS A 535 -20.25 2.12 -10.90
N ASP A 536 -19.43 2.24 -9.85
CA ASP A 536 -19.02 3.53 -9.30
C ASP A 536 -17.76 4.00 -10.04
N ILE A 537 -17.87 5.14 -10.71
CA ILE A 537 -16.81 5.77 -11.49
C ILE A 537 -16.35 7.01 -10.72
N LEU A 538 -15.24 6.87 -10.01
CA LEU A 538 -14.76 7.85 -9.03
C LEU A 538 -13.58 8.65 -9.59
N MET A 539 -13.78 9.95 -9.77
CA MET A 539 -12.73 10.87 -10.16
C MET A 539 -11.99 11.35 -8.91
N ARG A 540 -10.66 11.19 -8.91
CA ARG A 540 -9.82 11.60 -7.77
C ARG A 540 -9.10 12.91 -8.03
N LYS A 541 -8.48 13.49 -7.00
CA LYS A 541 -7.73 14.74 -7.12
C LYS A 541 -6.51 14.58 -8.05
N PRO A 542 -6.45 15.29 -9.20
CA PRO A 542 -5.30 15.26 -10.08
C PRO A 542 -4.23 16.27 -9.59
N LEU A 543 -3.10 16.38 -10.31
CA LEU A 543 -2.14 17.44 -10.03
C LEU A 543 -2.71 18.82 -10.39
N LYS A 544 -2.08 19.88 -9.84
CA LYS A 544 -2.42 21.26 -10.21
C LYS A 544 -2.32 21.43 -11.73
N TYR A 545 -3.31 22.10 -12.32
CA TYR A 545 -3.47 22.35 -13.76
C TYR A 545 -3.79 21.12 -14.63
N GLN A 546 -3.89 19.93 -14.04
CA GLN A 546 -4.47 18.77 -14.72
C GLN A 546 -5.99 18.77 -14.59
N GLN A 547 -6.61 17.91 -15.39
CA GLN A 547 -8.04 17.69 -15.44
C GLN A 547 -8.32 16.20 -15.35
N ASN A 548 -9.52 15.84 -14.89
CA ASN A 548 -9.97 14.47 -14.88
C ASN A 548 -10.68 14.14 -16.20
N VAL A 549 -10.39 12.97 -16.73
CA VAL A 549 -10.99 12.47 -17.97
C VAL A 549 -11.32 11.01 -17.75
N VAL A 550 -12.61 10.67 -17.76
CA VAL A 550 -13.06 9.32 -17.42
C VAL A 550 -12.68 8.32 -18.52
N THR A 551 -13.09 8.58 -19.76
CA THR A 551 -12.84 7.65 -20.88
C THR A 551 -11.91 8.21 -21.95
N ALA A 552 -11.00 7.37 -22.45
CA ALA A 552 -10.26 7.60 -23.69
C ALA A 552 -10.40 6.39 -24.63
N GLN A 553 -11.50 6.35 -25.39
CA GLN A 553 -11.80 5.21 -26.27
C GLN A 553 -11.07 5.36 -27.62
N GLY A 554 -10.41 4.28 -28.06
CA GLY A 554 -9.45 4.28 -29.16
C GLY A 554 -9.91 3.62 -30.46
N LYS A 555 -11.20 3.64 -30.82
CA LYS A 555 -11.65 3.02 -32.08
C LYS A 555 -11.03 3.70 -33.31
N GLU A 556 -10.15 2.96 -34.02
CA GLU A 556 -9.48 3.42 -35.25
C GLU A 556 -10.22 3.09 -36.54
N ILE A 557 -11.03 2.03 -36.54
CA ILE A 557 -11.70 1.52 -37.75
C ILE A 557 -13.20 1.83 -37.67
N GLN A 558 -13.73 2.63 -38.60
CA GLN A 558 -15.12 3.10 -38.61
C GLN A 558 -16.17 1.99 -38.42
N TYR A 559 -16.00 0.87 -39.13
CA TYR A 559 -16.96 -0.24 -39.14
C TYR A 559 -16.78 -1.24 -37.99
N ALA A 560 -15.73 -1.08 -37.17
CA ALA A 560 -15.53 -1.93 -36.01
C ALA A 560 -16.68 -1.73 -35.00
N LYS A 561 -17.19 -2.84 -34.46
CA LYS A 561 -18.30 -2.84 -33.49
C LYS A 561 -17.77 -2.83 -32.05
N ASN A 562 -16.78 -2.00 -31.79
CA ASN A 562 -16.18 -1.76 -30.47
C ASN A 562 -16.49 -0.35 -29.96
N GLY A 563 -16.28 -0.11 -28.67
CA GLY A 563 -16.73 1.08 -27.97
C GLY A 563 -16.98 0.81 -26.49
N PHE A 564 -17.10 1.88 -25.72
CA PHE A 564 -17.41 1.83 -24.29
C PHE A 564 -18.85 2.24 -24.04
N VAL A 565 -19.53 1.49 -23.18
CA VAL A 565 -20.88 1.81 -22.73
C VAL A 565 -20.90 1.82 -21.21
N LEU A 566 -21.25 2.96 -20.62
CA LEU A 566 -21.40 3.14 -19.17
C LEU A 566 -22.90 3.25 -18.89
N GLN A 567 -23.49 2.15 -18.41
CA GLN A 567 -24.92 2.00 -18.22
C GLN A 567 -25.28 1.92 -16.74
N ASN A 568 -26.14 2.83 -16.28
CA ASN A 568 -26.59 2.88 -14.88
C ASN A 568 -25.42 2.95 -13.88
N CYS A 569 -24.38 3.68 -14.22
CA CYS A 569 -23.22 3.94 -13.36
C CYS A 569 -23.41 5.22 -12.54
N ASN A 570 -22.59 5.40 -11.51
CA ASN A 570 -22.48 6.66 -10.76
C ASN A 570 -21.16 7.35 -11.11
N PHE A 571 -21.21 8.60 -11.57
CA PHE A 571 -20.02 9.43 -11.81
C PHE A 571 -19.89 10.43 -10.67
N LEU A 572 -18.92 10.20 -9.79
CA LEU A 572 -18.78 10.93 -8.52
C LEU A 572 -17.32 11.35 -8.30
N ALA A 573 -17.10 12.35 -7.44
CA ALA A 573 -15.77 12.65 -6.92
C ALA A 573 -15.46 11.69 -5.76
N ASP A 574 -14.20 11.28 -5.64
CA ASP A 574 -13.74 10.61 -4.43
C ASP A 574 -13.48 11.62 -3.30
N ASP A 575 -13.21 11.13 -2.10
CA ASP A 575 -12.97 11.97 -0.91
C ASP A 575 -11.81 12.97 -1.10
N THR A 576 -10.86 12.66 -1.99
CA THR A 576 -9.72 13.54 -2.27
C THR A 576 -10.09 14.70 -3.18
N LEU A 577 -11.08 14.51 -4.07
CA LEU A 577 -11.55 15.54 -5.00
C LEU A 577 -12.75 16.30 -4.46
N GLU A 578 -13.63 15.70 -3.66
CA GLU A 578 -14.95 16.26 -3.29
C GLU A 578 -14.85 17.69 -2.73
N ARG A 579 -13.86 17.95 -1.86
CA ARG A 579 -13.62 19.27 -1.26
C ARG A 579 -13.02 20.31 -2.21
N GLU A 580 -12.48 19.88 -3.33
CA GLU A 580 -11.77 20.73 -4.31
C GLU A 580 -12.35 20.61 -5.73
N LYS A 581 -13.51 19.96 -5.91
CA LYS A 581 -14.08 19.66 -7.23
C LYS A 581 -14.34 20.90 -8.09
N GLY A 582 -14.58 22.06 -7.48
CA GLY A 582 -14.70 23.33 -8.20
C GLY A 582 -13.38 23.86 -8.81
N ARG A 583 -12.22 23.35 -8.35
CA ARG A 583 -10.89 23.79 -8.78
C ARG A 583 -10.33 23.00 -9.97
N PHE A 584 -10.90 21.83 -10.24
CA PHE A 584 -10.42 20.92 -11.30
C PHE A 584 -11.56 20.62 -12.26
N LYS A 585 -11.29 20.67 -13.56
CA LYS A 585 -12.29 20.29 -14.57
C LYS A 585 -12.32 18.76 -14.70
N SER A 586 -13.52 18.20 -14.81
CA SER A 586 -13.74 16.78 -15.06
C SER A 586 -14.62 16.58 -16.29
N TYR A 587 -14.32 15.57 -17.11
CA TYR A 587 -15.02 15.28 -18.36
C TYR A 587 -15.35 13.78 -18.48
N LEU A 588 -16.44 13.47 -19.17
CA LEU A 588 -16.88 12.11 -19.46
C LEU A 588 -15.87 11.37 -20.34
N GLY A 589 -15.17 12.07 -21.23
CA GLY A 589 -14.12 11.47 -22.04
C GLY A 589 -13.56 12.36 -23.13
N ARG A 590 -12.61 11.79 -23.88
CA ARG A 590 -11.98 12.41 -25.06
C ARG A 590 -11.58 11.37 -26.13
N PRO A 591 -11.59 11.74 -27.43
CA PRO A 591 -11.43 10.79 -28.51
C PRO A 591 -9.96 10.47 -28.78
N TRP A 592 -9.45 9.37 -28.20
CA TRP A 592 -8.06 8.95 -28.46
C TRP A 592 -7.80 8.65 -29.94
N LYS A 593 -8.83 8.20 -30.68
CA LYS A 593 -8.79 7.90 -32.12
C LYS A 593 -10.03 8.42 -32.84
N ASN A 594 -9.94 8.58 -34.17
CA ASN A 594 -10.92 9.32 -34.98
C ASN A 594 -12.37 8.81 -34.84
N TYR A 595 -12.59 7.50 -34.73
CA TYR A 595 -13.94 6.91 -34.65
C TYR A 595 -14.35 6.57 -33.22
N SER A 596 -13.76 7.24 -32.22
CA SER A 596 -13.99 7.01 -30.79
C SER A 596 -15.48 6.84 -30.49
N THR A 597 -15.86 5.76 -29.82
CA THR A 597 -17.27 5.45 -29.54
C THR A 597 -17.47 5.25 -28.04
N THR A 598 -18.19 6.18 -27.40
CA THR A 598 -18.51 6.14 -25.97
C THR A 598 -19.97 6.52 -25.74
N VAL A 599 -20.70 5.71 -24.98
CA VAL A 599 -22.11 5.96 -24.62
C VAL A 599 -22.26 5.98 -23.11
N VAL A 600 -22.81 7.07 -22.57
CA VAL A 600 -23.17 7.19 -21.15
C VAL A 600 -24.68 7.22 -21.04
N MET A 601 -25.28 6.19 -20.45
CA MET A 601 -26.74 6.07 -20.43
C MET A 601 -27.29 5.57 -19.10
N GLU A 602 -28.50 6.01 -18.76
CA GLU A 602 -29.25 5.63 -17.55
C GLU A 602 -28.47 5.85 -16.25
N SER A 603 -27.44 6.70 -16.29
CA SER A 603 -26.43 6.86 -15.25
C SER A 603 -26.68 8.12 -14.42
N TYR A 604 -26.21 8.12 -13.18
CA TYR A 604 -26.19 9.31 -12.33
C TYR A 604 -24.87 10.06 -12.54
N ILE A 605 -24.97 11.34 -12.90
CA ILE A 605 -23.82 12.23 -13.13
C ILE A 605 -23.82 13.33 -12.06
N GLY A 606 -22.81 13.31 -11.19
CA GLY A 606 -22.60 14.31 -10.15
C GLY A 606 -22.25 15.70 -10.70
N ASP A 607 -22.16 16.69 -9.82
CA ASP A 607 -21.99 18.11 -10.13
C ASP A 607 -20.56 18.51 -10.55
N LEU A 608 -19.65 17.55 -10.65
CA LEU A 608 -18.25 17.77 -11.02
C LEU A 608 -17.96 17.74 -12.52
N ILE A 609 -18.86 17.16 -13.33
CA ILE A 609 -18.66 17.08 -14.77
C ILE A 609 -18.90 18.46 -15.38
N SER A 610 -17.91 18.94 -16.14
CA SER A 610 -18.00 20.20 -16.88
C SER A 610 -19.28 20.24 -17.73
N PRO A 611 -20.00 21.38 -17.83
CA PRO A 611 -21.18 21.49 -18.69
C PRO A 611 -20.92 21.09 -20.15
N LYS A 612 -19.67 21.29 -20.64
CA LYS A 612 -19.22 20.82 -21.96
C LYS A 612 -19.37 19.29 -22.12
N GLY A 613 -19.24 18.53 -21.02
CA GLY A 613 -19.34 17.07 -20.95
C GLY A 613 -18.10 16.35 -21.45
N TRP A 614 -17.62 16.72 -22.64
CA TRP A 614 -16.57 16.04 -23.38
C TRP A 614 -15.39 16.99 -23.65
N LEU A 615 -14.21 16.42 -23.83
CA LEU A 615 -12.96 17.16 -24.06
C LEU A 615 -12.32 16.74 -25.38
N GLU A 616 -11.77 17.69 -26.12
CA GLU A 616 -11.01 17.45 -27.34
C GLU A 616 -9.72 16.66 -27.04
N TRP A 617 -9.29 15.80 -27.96
CA TRP A 617 -7.96 15.16 -27.85
C TRP A 617 -6.86 16.10 -28.36
N SER A 618 -6.99 16.53 -29.62
CA SER A 618 -6.09 17.47 -30.29
C SER A 618 -6.83 18.20 -31.41
N GLY A 619 -7.11 19.49 -31.22
CA GLY A 619 -7.83 20.31 -32.19
C GLY A 619 -9.21 19.71 -32.56
N THR A 620 -9.54 19.71 -33.85
CA THR A 620 -10.82 19.23 -34.38
C THR A 620 -10.80 17.78 -34.87
N GLN A 621 -9.66 17.08 -34.71
CA GLN A 621 -9.48 15.72 -35.22
C GLN A 621 -10.48 14.74 -34.58
N GLY A 622 -11.23 14.02 -35.41
CA GLY A 622 -12.17 12.99 -34.99
C GLY A 622 -13.52 13.52 -34.45
N LEU A 623 -13.69 14.83 -34.30
CA LEU A 623 -14.92 15.41 -33.71
C LEU A 623 -16.15 15.24 -34.61
N ASP A 624 -15.95 15.09 -35.91
CA ASP A 624 -16.96 14.84 -36.93
C ASP A 624 -17.32 13.35 -37.08
N THR A 625 -16.39 12.45 -36.74
CA THR A 625 -16.44 11.02 -37.01
C THR A 625 -16.63 10.15 -35.77
N LEU A 626 -16.39 10.68 -34.58
CA LEU A 626 -16.67 10.02 -33.31
C LEU A 626 -18.17 9.76 -33.11
N PHE A 627 -18.51 8.87 -32.17
CA PHE A 627 -19.87 8.64 -31.70
C PHE A 627 -19.91 8.76 -30.18
N TYR A 628 -20.18 9.97 -29.69
CA TYR A 628 -20.41 10.23 -28.26
C TYR A 628 -21.88 10.47 -28.00
N ALA A 629 -22.45 9.68 -27.08
CA ALA A 629 -23.88 9.72 -26.84
C ALA A 629 -24.26 9.70 -25.37
N GLU A 630 -25.33 10.44 -25.06
CA GLU A 630 -25.98 10.45 -23.75
C GLU A 630 -27.45 10.03 -23.89
N PHE A 631 -27.95 9.22 -22.95
CA PHE A 631 -29.37 8.80 -22.92
C PHE A 631 -29.88 8.65 -21.49
N ASN A 632 -30.95 9.37 -21.14
CA ASN A 632 -31.68 9.20 -19.88
C ASN A 632 -30.78 9.23 -18.63
N ASN A 633 -29.74 10.07 -18.64
CA ASN A 633 -28.89 10.31 -17.48
C ASN A 633 -29.63 11.23 -16.48
N ARG A 634 -29.27 11.10 -15.20
CA ARG A 634 -29.85 11.85 -14.08
C ARG A 634 -28.76 12.51 -13.25
N GLY A 635 -29.14 13.43 -12.36
CA GLY A 635 -28.23 14.13 -11.46
C GLY A 635 -27.76 15.49 -12.00
N PRO A 636 -27.10 16.30 -11.16
CA PRO A 636 -26.80 17.70 -11.47
C PRO A 636 -25.87 17.90 -12.69
N GLY A 637 -24.97 16.95 -12.98
CA GLY A 637 -24.10 17.03 -14.16
C GLY A 637 -24.71 16.49 -15.45
N SER A 638 -25.96 16.01 -15.42
CA SER A 638 -26.61 15.36 -16.57
C SER A 638 -27.26 16.30 -17.59
N ASN A 639 -27.35 17.61 -17.29
CA ASN A 639 -27.93 18.57 -18.22
C ASN A 639 -27.09 18.68 -19.50
N THR A 640 -27.71 18.44 -20.65
CA THR A 640 -27.06 18.42 -21.96
C THR A 640 -27.13 19.74 -22.73
N SER A 641 -27.82 20.77 -22.23
CA SER A 641 -28.06 22.04 -22.93
C SER A 641 -26.78 22.81 -23.31
N SER A 642 -25.70 22.60 -22.55
CA SER A 642 -24.41 23.30 -22.72
C SER A 642 -23.27 22.36 -23.14
N ARG A 643 -23.61 21.16 -23.63
CA ARG A 643 -22.63 20.21 -24.16
C ARG A 643 -21.97 20.76 -25.42
N VAL A 644 -20.82 20.17 -25.75
CA VAL A 644 -20.13 20.45 -27.01
C VAL A 644 -21.05 20.30 -28.23
N ARG A 645 -20.76 21.06 -29.30
CA ARG A 645 -21.55 21.06 -30.56
C ARG A 645 -20.88 20.25 -31.67
N TRP A 646 -20.11 19.23 -31.31
CA TRP A 646 -19.39 18.41 -32.28
C TRP A 646 -20.37 17.56 -33.12
N PRO A 647 -20.17 17.40 -34.44
CA PRO A 647 -21.08 16.59 -35.27
C PRO A 647 -21.20 15.13 -34.80
N GLY A 648 -20.15 14.57 -34.19
CA GLY A 648 -20.14 13.23 -33.63
C GLY A 648 -20.86 13.08 -32.28
N TYR A 649 -21.19 14.18 -31.59
CA TYR A 649 -21.90 14.16 -30.31
C TYR A 649 -23.42 14.23 -30.50
N ARG A 650 -24.19 13.46 -29.73
CA ARG A 650 -25.65 13.48 -29.78
C ARG A 650 -26.34 12.99 -28.50
N VAL A 651 -27.50 13.54 -28.19
CA VAL A 651 -28.42 12.95 -27.21
C VAL A 651 -29.33 11.99 -27.97
N ILE A 652 -29.22 10.69 -27.68
CA ILE A 652 -29.91 9.65 -28.45
C ILE A 652 -31.29 9.33 -27.86
N LYS A 653 -32.14 8.67 -28.66
CA LYS A 653 -33.47 8.19 -28.21
C LYS A 653 -33.43 6.71 -27.83
N ARG A 654 -34.48 6.23 -27.15
CA ARG A 654 -34.60 4.86 -26.63
C ARG A 654 -34.25 3.76 -27.64
N LYS A 655 -34.76 3.87 -28.88
CA LYS A 655 -34.51 2.88 -29.95
C LYS A 655 -33.02 2.74 -30.29
N GLU A 656 -32.28 3.84 -30.29
CA GLU A 656 -30.84 3.87 -30.54
C GLU A 656 -30.05 3.40 -29.31
N ALA A 657 -30.42 3.88 -28.12
CA ALA A 657 -29.82 3.45 -26.85
C ALA A 657 -29.90 1.94 -26.64
N ALA A 658 -31.03 1.32 -27.02
CA ALA A 658 -31.22 -0.14 -26.93
C ALA A 658 -30.13 -0.94 -27.66
N ARG A 659 -29.49 -0.39 -28.70
CA ARG A 659 -28.40 -1.04 -29.46
C ARG A 659 -27.12 -1.21 -28.62
N PHE A 660 -26.93 -0.37 -27.60
CA PHE A 660 -25.75 -0.33 -26.74
C PHE A 660 -25.91 -1.17 -25.46
N THR A 661 -27.08 -1.77 -25.23
CA THR A 661 -27.34 -2.66 -24.08
C THR A 661 -26.50 -3.93 -24.15
N VAL A 662 -26.24 -4.56 -23.00
CA VAL A 662 -25.43 -5.80 -22.89
C VAL A 662 -25.89 -6.88 -23.86
N GLY A 663 -27.21 -7.08 -23.99
CA GLY A 663 -27.80 -8.10 -24.84
C GLY A 663 -27.50 -7.89 -26.33
N ARG A 664 -27.48 -6.63 -26.81
CA ARG A 664 -27.26 -6.31 -28.23
C ARG A 664 -25.81 -6.01 -28.55
N PHE A 665 -25.15 -5.16 -27.76
CA PHE A 665 -23.81 -4.67 -28.03
C PHE A 665 -22.74 -5.74 -27.81
N LEU A 666 -22.78 -6.43 -26.67
CA LEU A 666 -21.85 -7.52 -26.35
C LEU A 666 -22.35 -8.89 -26.83
N LYS A 667 -23.54 -8.95 -27.44
CA LYS A 667 -24.27 -10.21 -27.65
C LYS A 667 -24.38 -11.02 -26.35
N GLY A 668 -24.55 -10.33 -25.20
CA GLY A 668 -24.34 -10.91 -23.87
C GLY A 668 -25.11 -12.20 -23.60
N LYS A 669 -26.30 -12.37 -24.19
CA LYS A 669 -27.10 -13.59 -24.03
C LYS A 669 -26.38 -14.87 -24.49
N THR A 670 -25.44 -14.77 -25.43
CA THR A 670 -24.73 -15.93 -25.97
C THR A 670 -23.59 -16.42 -25.08
N TRP A 671 -23.14 -15.63 -24.10
CA TRP A 671 -21.94 -15.96 -23.33
C TRP A 671 -21.99 -15.60 -21.85
N LEU A 672 -22.87 -14.69 -21.40
CA LEU A 672 -23.05 -14.36 -19.99
C LEU A 672 -24.11 -15.23 -19.31
N THR A 673 -25.13 -15.70 -20.04
CA THR A 673 -26.24 -16.49 -19.47
C THR A 673 -25.76 -17.75 -18.75
N ASN A 674 -24.81 -18.48 -19.37
CA ASN A 674 -24.31 -19.74 -18.84
C ASN A 674 -23.30 -19.57 -17.70
N LEU A 675 -22.91 -18.34 -17.37
CA LEU A 675 -21.92 -18.05 -16.34
C LEU A 675 -22.54 -17.79 -14.95
N GLY A 676 -23.88 -17.76 -14.85
CA GLY A 676 -24.57 -17.48 -13.58
C GLY A 676 -24.32 -16.08 -13.02
N VAL A 677 -23.80 -15.15 -13.84
CA VAL A 677 -23.43 -13.80 -13.40
C VAL A 677 -24.64 -12.87 -13.36
N PRO A 678 -24.74 -11.97 -12.38
CA PRO A 678 -25.81 -10.97 -12.37
C PRO A 678 -25.62 -10.04 -13.57
N VAL A 679 -26.62 -9.93 -14.44
CA VAL A 679 -26.57 -9.09 -15.64
C VAL A 679 -27.95 -8.54 -15.97
N HIS A 680 -28.01 -7.29 -16.42
CA HIS A 680 -29.22 -6.72 -17.02
C HIS A 680 -29.00 -6.58 -18.53
N PHE A 681 -29.77 -7.31 -19.34
CA PHE A 681 -29.51 -7.39 -20.79
C PHE A 681 -30.04 -6.21 -21.60
N GLY A 682 -31.02 -5.47 -21.09
CA GLY A 682 -31.72 -4.39 -21.80
C GLY A 682 -31.46 -3.00 -21.20
N LEU A 683 -32.38 -2.07 -21.48
CA LEU A 683 -32.46 -0.77 -20.79
C LEU A 683 -33.09 -0.97 -19.41
N PHE A 684 -32.69 -0.16 -18.43
CA PHE A 684 -33.29 -0.13 -17.09
C PHE A 684 -34.64 0.58 -17.06
N THR A 685 -34.92 1.41 -18.07
CA THR A 685 -36.14 2.21 -18.24
C THR A 685 -36.98 1.78 -19.43
#